data_AF-A0A087UQ45-F1
#
_entry.id   AF-A0A087UQ45-F1
#
_cell.length_a   1.000
_cell.length_b   1.000
_cell.length_c   1.000
_cell.angle_alpha   90.00
_cell.angle_beta   90.00
_cell.angle_gamma   90.00
#
_symmetry.space_group_name_H-M   'P 1'
#
loop_
_entity.id
_entity.type
_entity.pdbx_description
1 polymer ?
#
loop_
_entity_poly.entity_id
_entity_poly.type
_entity_poly.pdbx_seq_one_letter_code
_entity_poly.pdbx_strand_id
1 'polypeptide(L)'
;MVNFLQTLADVSGETGIPQVRADFYVYTVLCALPWVGRELYEKKDNELDHLLRMIDDYISKRHKVHLPSLKVWQSNVPHVQEEYLDCLWAQINKLRSDKWVEHHILRPYLAFDGVLCEALQHSIPSMLPPPHQDGCSYPFPSVVFRLFDYTDCPEGPVLPGAHSIERFLIEEQIRRIVEQQYLCRKECAAILLSYPGKHKIPLEYVIVEVILAELFKLPVSTYKEICLGSLFLELCKLQPSTMPQVLAQAVELMYERLDTMNIDCINRFSSWFAYHLSNFQFRWNWDDWNDCISLDPLHPRPVFVRETLHKCLRLSYYQRIVDLLPENFVNLLPLRPVTVYKYAQEGSEVLPGTVAAQQLTAAFKEKCTAEEALLLIKDLPNPLQEDDVEPTHNPLKIDVFVQTLLNFADKSFSHAFAAIAKYHTVFKVLSTSEEAQICILRSMFELWHSHQHMMVGLVTKFLKAKIVECSAVANWLFSKEMSTEFPKSYIWEILHLTIRKMIRYVTNIQKQVNDAKKKLQKDESMEDDDDDEDDSNHVRPSEEMIEEMEEKLDTAQSELKNLFLIIFQRFIMLLTEHIARCEADGIDFNNYWFKSTLGRLQEVFFQHHEQVFKYVDTLESLLFTSDIDHHILSVFTQFSALKA
;
A
#
# COMPACT_ATOMS: atom_id res chain seq x y z
N MET A 1 2.92 20.87 -36.02
CA MET A 1 3.30 19.86 -35.03
C MET A 1 4.54 20.27 -34.24
N VAL A 2 5.73 20.47 -34.85
CA VAL A 2 6.95 20.88 -34.11
C VAL A 2 6.73 22.10 -33.21
N ASN A 3 6.18 23.20 -33.75
CA ASN A 3 5.91 24.39 -32.94
C ASN A 3 4.98 24.11 -31.75
N PHE A 4 4.00 23.22 -31.92
CA PHE A 4 3.11 22.83 -30.82
C PHE A 4 3.87 22.02 -29.76
N LEU A 5 4.71 21.06 -30.15
CA LEU A 5 5.55 20.31 -29.22
C LEU A 5 6.54 21.23 -28.49
N GLN A 6 7.08 22.24 -29.18
CA GLN A 6 7.92 23.27 -28.58
C GLN A 6 7.15 24.07 -27.53
N THR A 7 5.93 24.50 -27.84
CA THR A 7 5.05 25.19 -26.87
C THR A 7 4.75 24.33 -25.63
N LEU A 8 4.67 23.00 -25.76
CA LEU A 8 4.56 22.12 -24.59
C LEU A 8 5.88 22.04 -23.81
N ALA A 9 7.02 21.90 -24.50
CA ALA A 9 8.33 21.84 -23.87
C ALA A 9 8.74 23.16 -23.20
N ASP A 10 8.27 24.31 -23.69
CA ASP A 10 8.51 25.63 -23.10
C ASP A 10 8.05 25.71 -21.63
N VAL A 11 7.09 24.87 -21.21
CA VAL A 11 6.66 24.76 -19.80
C VAL A 11 7.84 24.40 -18.88
N SER A 12 8.85 23.69 -19.38
CA SER A 12 10.05 23.36 -18.58
C SER A 12 10.91 24.58 -18.23
N GLY A 13 10.67 25.72 -18.87
CA GLY A 13 11.30 27.01 -18.56
C GLY A 13 10.44 27.94 -17.68
N GLU A 14 9.21 27.55 -17.33
CA GLU A 14 8.35 28.34 -16.43
C GLU A 14 8.98 28.39 -15.02
N THR A 15 8.95 29.58 -14.40
CA THR A 15 9.44 29.78 -13.02
C THR A 15 8.30 29.69 -12.02
N GLY A 16 8.57 29.14 -10.82
CA GLY A 16 7.56 29.09 -9.75
C GLY A 16 6.48 28.04 -9.95
N ILE A 17 6.76 27.02 -10.77
CA ILE A 17 5.89 25.86 -10.97
C ILE A 17 6.50 24.60 -10.34
N PRO A 18 5.66 23.60 -9.98
CA PRO A 18 6.15 22.30 -9.56
C PRO A 18 6.95 21.58 -10.67
N GLN A 19 8.00 20.84 -10.31
CA GLN A 19 8.77 20.04 -11.27
C GLN A 19 7.86 19.02 -11.97
N VAL A 20 6.93 18.40 -11.24
CA VAL A 20 5.97 17.43 -11.79
C VAL A 20 5.07 17.97 -12.92
N ARG A 21 4.89 19.30 -13.01
CA ARG A 21 4.19 19.94 -14.14
C ARG A 21 5.08 19.90 -15.39
N ALA A 22 6.31 20.38 -15.27
CA ALA A 22 7.26 20.41 -16.39
C ALA A 22 7.55 18.99 -16.88
N ASP A 23 7.75 18.05 -15.94
CA ASP A 23 7.89 16.62 -16.18
C ASP A 23 6.76 16.06 -17.07
N PHE A 24 5.49 16.37 -16.76
CA PHE A 24 4.34 15.90 -17.51
C PHE A 24 4.35 16.36 -18.98
N TYR A 25 4.67 17.63 -19.24
CA TYR A 25 4.72 18.15 -20.60
C TYR A 25 5.92 17.61 -21.39
N VAL A 26 7.10 17.51 -20.76
CA VAL A 26 8.27 16.90 -21.39
C VAL A 26 8.02 15.43 -21.70
N TYR A 27 7.43 14.67 -20.77
CA TYR A 27 7.03 13.29 -20.99
C TYR A 27 6.06 13.17 -22.18
N THR A 28 5.08 14.07 -22.25
CA THR A 28 4.10 14.11 -23.36
C THR A 28 4.78 14.32 -24.71
N VAL A 29 5.75 15.24 -24.79
CA VAL A 29 6.53 15.48 -26.01
C VAL A 29 7.35 14.25 -26.38
N LEU A 30 8.08 13.67 -25.43
CA LEU A 30 8.90 12.47 -25.66
C LEU A 30 8.05 11.28 -26.12
N CYS A 31 6.86 11.10 -25.55
CA CYS A 31 5.90 10.08 -25.98
C CYS A 31 5.39 10.29 -27.40
N ALA A 32 5.45 11.49 -27.98
CA ALA A 32 5.01 11.69 -29.37
C ALA A 32 6.08 11.27 -30.39
N LEU A 33 7.36 11.40 -30.03
CA LEU A 33 8.49 11.27 -30.95
C LEU A 33 8.64 9.90 -31.64
N PRO A 34 8.33 8.75 -31.03
CA PRO A 34 8.39 7.46 -31.74
C PRO A 34 7.42 7.38 -32.93
N TRP A 35 6.33 8.14 -32.88
CA TRP A 35 5.32 8.15 -33.93
C TRP A 35 5.63 9.17 -35.02
N VAL A 36 6.05 10.38 -34.65
CA VAL A 36 6.21 11.50 -35.60
C VAL A 36 7.66 11.96 -35.81
N GLY A 37 8.60 11.53 -34.97
CA GLY A 37 9.97 12.07 -34.91
C GLY A 37 10.71 11.99 -36.24
N ARG A 38 10.55 10.90 -37.00
CA ARG A 38 11.13 10.77 -38.35
C ARG A 38 10.64 11.84 -39.31
N GLU A 39 9.33 12.05 -39.39
CA GLU A 39 8.71 13.05 -40.25
C GLU A 39 9.14 14.46 -39.87
N LEU A 40 9.23 14.73 -38.55
CA LEU A 40 9.70 16.02 -38.04
C LEU A 40 11.17 16.24 -38.37
N TYR A 41 12.01 15.21 -38.24
CA TYR A 41 13.42 15.26 -38.59
C TYR A 41 13.64 15.50 -40.08
N GLU A 42 12.87 14.82 -40.95
CA GLU A 42 13.01 14.97 -42.41
C GLU A 42 12.55 16.35 -42.92
N LYS A 43 11.54 16.98 -42.27
CA LYS A 43 10.99 18.27 -42.71
C LYS A 43 11.53 19.49 -41.98
N LYS A 44 11.94 19.32 -40.72
CA LYS A 44 12.15 20.39 -39.72
C LYS A 44 13.26 20.00 -38.74
N ASP A 45 14.40 19.56 -39.28
CA ASP A 45 15.56 19.07 -38.54
C ASP A 45 16.08 20.07 -37.49
N ASN A 46 16.24 21.34 -37.89
CA ASN A 46 16.77 22.39 -37.04
C ASN A 46 15.83 22.71 -35.87
N GLU A 47 14.52 22.81 -36.14
CA GLU A 47 13.52 23.05 -35.10
C GLU A 47 13.37 21.86 -34.15
N LEU A 48 13.46 20.62 -34.66
CA LEU A 48 13.50 19.41 -33.83
C LEU A 48 14.76 19.35 -32.97
N ASP A 49 15.93 19.65 -33.53
CA ASP A 49 17.19 19.69 -32.77
C ASP A 49 17.16 20.74 -31.67
N HIS A 50 16.52 21.89 -31.90
CA HIS A 50 16.32 22.90 -30.87
C HIS A 50 15.43 22.39 -29.73
N LEU A 51 14.29 21.78 -30.06
CA LEU A 51 13.38 21.14 -29.09
C LEU A 51 14.12 20.10 -28.24
N LEU A 52 14.92 19.23 -28.86
CA LEU A 52 15.66 18.19 -28.16
C LEU A 52 16.74 18.77 -27.24
N ARG A 53 17.41 19.87 -27.62
CA ARG A 53 18.36 20.56 -26.74
C ARG A 53 17.69 21.19 -25.52
N MET A 54 16.48 21.73 -25.68
CA MET A 54 15.71 22.25 -24.54
C MET A 54 15.38 21.12 -23.55
N ILE A 55 14.95 19.97 -24.06
CA ILE A 55 14.65 18.80 -23.23
C ILE A 55 15.92 18.27 -22.54
N ASP A 56 17.05 18.19 -23.25
CA ASP A 56 18.32 17.76 -22.67
C ASP A 56 18.78 18.69 -21.53
N ASP A 57 18.70 20.01 -21.75
CA ASP A 57 19.02 21.02 -20.73
C ASP A 57 18.11 20.88 -19.50
N TYR A 58 16.81 20.68 -19.70
CA TYR A 58 15.87 20.43 -18.61
C TYR A 58 16.21 19.14 -17.85
N ILE A 59 16.32 18.01 -18.53
CA ILE A 59 16.59 16.70 -17.92
C ILE A 59 17.88 16.72 -17.10
N SER A 60 18.92 17.41 -17.59
CA SER A 60 20.19 17.52 -16.88
C SER A 60 20.11 18.29 -15.55
N LYS A 61 19.10 19.16 -15.38
CA LYS A 61 18.89 20.00 -14.19
C LYS A 61 17.83 19.46 -13.21
N ARG A 62 17.06 18.44 -13.60
CA ARG A 62 15.98 17.87 -12.76
C ARG A 62 16.49 17.34 -11.44
N HIS A 63 15.73 17.61 -10.38
CA HIS A 63 15.94 17.00 -9.08
C HIS A 63 15.35 15.60 -9.03
N LYS A 64 16.15 14.62 -8.57
CA LYS A 64 15.77 13.19 -8.48
C LYS A 64 15.60 12.71 -7.05
N VAL A 65 15.15 13.62 -6.18
CA VAL A 65 14.98 13.37 -4.74
C VAL A 65 13.98 12.23 -4.50
N HIS A 66 12.95 12.09 -5.34
CA HIS A 66 11.95 11.02 -5.25
C HIS A 66 12.48 9.62 -5.65
N LEU A 67 13.57 9.53 -6.40
CA LEU A 67 14.00 8.27 -7.04
C LEU A 67 14.20 7.13 -6.04
N PRO A 68 14.95 7.28 -4.93
CA PRO A 68 15.18 6.16 -4.00
C PRO A 68 13.90 5.59 -3.40
N SER A 69 12.88 6.41 -3.14
CA SER A 69 11.63 5.95 -2.51
C SER A 69 10.73 5.18 -3.47
N LEU A 70 10.86 5.43 -4.78
CA LEU A 70 10.03 4.80 -5.81
C LEU A 70 10.66 3.55 -6.44
N LYS A 71 11.91 3.23 -6.11
CA LYS A 71 12.58 2.01 -6.59
C LYS A 71 11.99 0.76 -5.94
N VAL A 72 11.63 -0.23 -6.77
CA VAL A 72 11.29 -1.58 -6.29
C VAL A 72 12.51 -2.28 -5.71
N TRP A 73 13.68 -2.15 -6.36
CA TRP A 73 14.96 -2.63 -5.84
C TRP A 73 15.96 -1.49 -5.74
N GLN A 74 16.63 -1.38 -4.59
CA GLN A 74 17.69 -0.40 -4.40
C GLN A 74 18.99 -0.77 -5.13
N SER A 75 19.22 -2.08 -5.34
CA SER A 75 20.35 -2.57 -6.14
C SER A 75 20.24 -2.09 -7.60
N ASN A 76 21.40 -1.77 -8.18
CA ASN A 76 21.54 -1.52 -9.61
C ASN A 76 21.86 -2.79 -10.41
N VAL A 77 21.99 -3.93 -9.74
CA VAL A 77 22.34 -5.23 -10.32
C VAL A 77 21.21 -6.23 -10.06
N PRO A 78 20.78 -7.02 -11.07
CA PRO A 78 21.27 -7.00 -12.46
C PRO A 78 20.68 -5.88 -13.32
N HIS A 79 19.58 -5.26 -12.89
CA HIS A 79 18.93 -4.17 -13.62
C HIS A 79 18.73 -2.95 -12.75
N VAL A 80 19.13 -1.79 -13.29
CA VAL A 80 18.84 -0.49 -12.69
C VAL A 80 17.35 -0.21 -12.80
N GLN A 81 16.75 0.19 -11.68
CA GLN A 81 15.40 0.75 -11.66
C GLN A 81 15.50 2.25 -11.96
N GLU A 82 15.32 2.61 -13.23
CA GLU A 82 15.60 3.95 -13.76
C GLU A 82 14.43 4.91 -13.54
N GLU A 83 14.76 6.19 -13.36
CA GLU A 83 13.77 7.26 -13.38
C GLU A 83 13.12 7.33 -14.78
N TYR A 84 11.79 7.47 -14.84
CA TYR A 84 11.04 7.27 -16.08
C TYR A 84 11.40 8.23 -17.22
N LEU A 85 11.69 9.49 -16.92
CA LEU A 85 12.09 10.47 -17.92
C LEU A 85 13.52 10.26 -18.37
N ASP A 86 14.44 9.91 -17.47
CA ASP A 86 15.80 9.53 -17.85
C ASP A 86 15.80 8.31 -18.79
N CYS A 87 15.01 7.28 -18.45
CA CYS A 87 14.91 6.06 -19.24
C CYS A 87 14.30 6.34 -20.61
N LEU A 88 13.21 7.11 -20.67
CA LEU A 88 12.59 7.50 -21.94
C LEU A 88 13.51 8.38 -22.78
N TRP A 89 14.28 9.28 -22.15
CA TRP A 89 15.26 10.10 -22.85
C TRP A 89 16.38 9.26 -23.46
N ALA A 90 16.90 8.27 -22.75
CA ALA A 90 17.86 7.32 -23.30
C ALA A 90 17.28 6.55 -24.50
N GLN A 91 16.01 6.15 -24.43
CA GLN A 91 15.30 5.48 -25.53
C GLN A 91 15.12 6.37 -26.76
N ILE A 92 14.76 7.64 -26.56
CA ILE A 92 14.62 8.62 -27.64
C ILE A 92 15.99 8.93 -28.26
N ASN A 93 17.05 9.07 -27.46
CA ASN A 93 18.41 9.26 -27.97
C ASN A 93 18.88 8.07 -28.79
N LYS A 94 18.58 6.83 -28.35
CA LYS A 94 18.84 5.64 -29.15
C LYS A 94 18.06 5.68 -30.47
N LEU A 95 16.76 5.95 -30.44
CA LEU A 95 15.94 6.09 -31.65
C LEU A 95 16.50 7.15 -32.61
N ARG A 96 16.94 8.31 -32.09
CA ARG A 96 17.61 9.36 -32.87
C ARG A 96 18.90 8.84 -33.52
N SER A 97 19.73 8.12 -32.77
CA SER A 97 20.97 7.52 -33.29
C SER A 97 20.71 6.48 -34.38
N ASP A 98 19.57 5.78 -34.28
CA ASP A 98 19.05 4.84 -35.26
C ASP A 98 18.28 5.55 -36.39
N LYS A 99 18.49 6.86 -36.57
CA LYS A 99 17.89 7.71 -37.62
C LYS A 99 16.36 7.70 -37.61
N TRP A 100 15.78 7.68 -36.41
CA TRP A 100 14.33 7.65 -36.20
C TRP A 100 13.63 6.44 -36.84
N VAL A 101 14.34 5.32 -36.95
CA VAL A 101 13.78 4.05 -37.44
C VAL A 101 13.49 3.15 -36.24
N GLU A 102 12.25 2.66 -36.17
CA GLU A 102 11.79 1.64 -35.23
C GLU A 102 11.05 0.52 -35.98
N HIS A 103 10.90 -0.64 -35.34
CA HIS A 103 10.39 -1.85 -36.01
C HIS A 103 9.08 -2.42 -35.43
N HIS A 104 8.40 -1.66 -34.56
CA HIS A 104 7.29 -2.15 -33.77
C HIS A 104 5.94 -1.54 -34.16
N ILE A 105 5.86 -0.23 -34.37
CA ILE A 105 4.61 0.49 -34.63
C ILE A 105 3.99 0.01 -35.94
N LEU A 106 2.75 -0.47 -35.86
CA LEU A 106 1.94 -0.70 -37.05
C LEU A 106 1.46 0.65 -37.59
N ARG A 107 1.75 0.92 -38.87
CA ARG A 107 1.43 2.18 -39.55
C ARG A 107 0.49 1.93 -40.73
N PRO A 108 -0.82 1.64 -40.49
CA PRO A 108 -1.77 1.31 -41.57
C PRO A 108 -1.84 2.36 -42.68
N TYR A 109 -1.62 3.63 -42.33
CA TYR A 109 -1.63 4.75 -43.28
C TYR A 109 -0.59 4.62 -44.40
N LEU A 110 0.50 3.85 -44.22
CA LEU A 110 1.48 3.59 -45.28
C LEU A 110 0.89 2.83 -46.47
N ALA A 111 -0.16 2.03 -46.26
CA ALA A 111 -0.86 1.34 -47.36
C ALA A 111 -1.69 2.30 -48.22
N PHE A 112 -1.88 3.54 -47.78
CA PHE A 112 -2.70 4.56 -48.44
C PHE A 112 -1.88 5.75 -48.91
N ASP A 113 -0.56 5.59 -49.08
CA ASP A 113 0.36 6.67 -49.48
C ASP A 113 -0.13 7.43 -50.72
N GLY A 114 -0.54 6.70 -51.78
CA GLY A 114 -1.06 7.30 -53.00
C GLY A 114 -2.35 8.14 -52.82
N VAL A 115 -3.14 7.90 -51.76
CA VAL A 115 -4.33 8.71 -51.43
C VAL A 115 -3.96 9.86 -50.50
N LEU A 116 -3.14 9.59 -49.49
CA LEU A 116 -2.81 10.56 -48.44
C LEU A 116 -1.85 11.64 -48.92
N CYS A 117 -1.02 11.38 -49.93
CA CYS A 117 -0.16 12.40 -50.54
C CYS A 117 -0.95 13.51 -51.26
N GLU A 118 -2.15 13.22 -51.75
CA GLU A 118 -3.03 14.19 -52.41
C GLU A 118 -3.91 14.99 -51.43
N ALA A 119 -4.00 14.53 -50.18
CA ALA A 119 -4.81 15.18 -49.16
C ALA A 119 -4.19 16.50 -48.68
N LEU A 120 -5.05 17.51 -48.47
CA LEU A 120 -4.62 18.79 -47.91
C LEU A 120 -4.29 18.65 -46.42
N GLN A 121 -3.14 19.18 -46.02
CA GLN A 121 -2.76 19.27 -44.61
C GLN A 121 -3.49 20.41 -43.91
N HIS A 122 -3.68 20.26 -42.60
CA HIS A 122 -4.29 21.29 -41.75
C HIS A 122 -3.27 21.86 -40.77
N SER A 123 -3.36 23.17 -40.53
CA SER A 123 -2.57 23.84 -39.49
C SER A 123 -3.20 23.61 -38.11
N ILE A 124 -2.38 23.21 -37.14
CA ILE A 124 -2.80 23.13 -35.73
C ILE A 124 -2.89 24.58 -35.20
N PRO A 125 -4.01 24.98 -34.57
CA PRO A 125 -4.12 26.28 -33.91
C PRO A 125 -3.02 26.50 -32.86
N SER A 126 -2.69 27.76 -32.57
CA SER A 126 -1.84 28.06 -31.41
C SER A 126 -2.59 27.67 -30.14
N MET A 127 -2.10 26.66 -29.45
CA MET A 127 -2.66 26.16 -28.19
C MET A 127 -1.62 26.32 -27.10
N LEU A 128 -1.96 27.09 -26.06
CA LEU A 128 -1.08 27.32 -24.92
C LEU A 128 -1.42 26.33 -23.80
N PRO A 129 -0.40 25.78 -23.10
CA PRO A 129 -0.60 25.02 -21.87
C PRO A 129 -1.38 25.88 -20.86
N PRO A 130 -2.43 25.36 -20.21
CA PRO A 130 -3.11 26.08 -19.14
C PRO A 130 -2.11 26.46 -18.03
N PRO A 131 -2.12 27.70 -17.52
CA PRO A 131 -1.20 28.14 -16.48
C PRO A 131 -1.41 27.32 -15.19
N HIS A 132 -0.36 27.20 -14.38
CA HIS A 132 -0.49 26.56 -13.09
C HIS A 132 -1.36 27.39 -12.14
N GLN A 133 -2.23 26.71 -11.38
CA GLN A 133 -3.02 27.28 -10.30
C GLN A 133 -2.94 26.38 -9.07
N ASP A 134 -3.17 26.97 -7.90
CA ASP A 134 -3.32 26.24 -6.64
C ASP A 134 -4.49 25.25 -6.77
N GLY A 135 -4.21 23.97 -6.51
CA GLY A 135 -5.16 22.87 -6.70
C GLY A 135 -5.00 22.08 -8.00
N CYS A 136 -4.18 22.53 -8.95
CA CYS A 136 -3.78 21.66 -10.06
C CYS A 136 -3.05 20.41 -9.53
N SER A 137 -3.43 19.24 -10.03
CA SER A 137 -2.78 17.97 -9.71
C SER A 137 -2.11 17.39 -10.94
N TYR A 138 -0.82 17.04 -10.80
CA TYR A 138 -0.03 16.41 -11.85
C TYR A 138 0.30 14.97 -11.46
N PRO A 139 0.57 14.07 -12.43
CA PRO A 139 1.02 12.72 -12.13
C PRO A 139 2.32 12.73 -11.31
N PHE A 140 2.44 11.79 -10.36
CA PHE A 140 3.70 11.60 -9.65
C PHE A 140 4.79 11.11 -10.61
N PRO A 141 6.07 11.40 -10.31
CA PRO A 141 7.16 10.74 -11.00
C PRO A 141 7.07 9.22 -10.80
N SER A 142 7.65 8.46 -11.72
CA SER A 142 7.65 7.01 -11.65
C SER A 142 9.04 6.43 -11.91
N VAL A 143 9.21 5.18 -11.49
CA VAL A 143 10.43 4.41 -11.74
C VAL A 143 10.07 3.23 -12.61
N VAL A 144 10.88 3.01 -13.64
CA VAL A 144 10.68 1.94 -14.61
C VAL A 144 11.05 0.62 -13.96
N PHE A 145 10.05 -0.24 -13.79
CA PHE A 145 10.25 -1.60 -13.32
C PHE A 145 10.99 -2.42 -14.37
N ARG A 146 12.09 -3.05 -13.97
CA ARG A 146 12.89 -3.94 -14.82
C ARG A 146 13.25 -5.20 -14.07
N LEU A 147 12.79 -6.34 -14.59
CA LEU A 147 13.05 -7.67 -14.06
C LEU A 147 13.80 -8.53 -15.06
N PHE A 148 13.46 -8.43 -16.36
CA PHE A 148 13.97 -9.30 -17.42
C PHE A 148 14.87 -8.58 -18.42
N ASP A 149 15.85 -9.33 -18.92
CA ASP A 149 16.58 -9.05 -20.14
C ASP A 149 16.52 -10.22 -21.16
N TYR A 150 17.29 -10.12 -22.23
CA TYR A 150 17.30 -11.12 -23.30
C TYR A 150 17.90 -12.48 -22.87
N THR A 151 18.69 -12.52 -21.80
CA THR A 151 19.32 -13.74 -21.27
C THR A 151 18.35 -14.60 -20.48
N ASP A 152 17.27 -14.00 -19.97
CA ASP A 152 16.18 -14.70 -19.28
C ASP A 152 15.25 -15.45 -20.24
N CYS A 153 15.24 -15.05 -21.51
CA CYS A 153 14.31 -15.58 -22.52
C CYS A 153 14.90 -16.83 -23.20
N PRO A 154 14.07 -17.85 -23.53
CA PRO A 154 14.51 -19.02 -24.28
C PRO A 154 14.91 -18.64 -25.72
N GLU A 155 15.54 -19.57 -26.44
CA GLU A 155 15.87 -19.40 -27.85
C GLU A 155 14.62 -19.02 -28.68
N GLY A 156 14.70 -17.92 -29.42
CA GLY A 156 13.56 -17.38 -30.15
C GLY A 156 13.66 -15.87 -30.40
N PRO A 157 12.52 -15.16 -30.45
CA PRO A 157 12.52 -13.72 -30.58
C PRO A 157 13.25 -13.04 -29.41
N VAL A 158 14.11 -12.08 -29.73
CA VAL A 158 14.93 -11.37 -28.73
C VAL A 158 14.08 -10.32 -28.02
N LEU A 159 14.17 -10.28 -26.69
CA LEU A 159 13.55 -9.21 -25.90
C LEU A 159 14.23 -7.85 -26.22
N PRO A 160 13.48 -6.82 -26.63
CA PRO A 160 14.06 -5.49 -26.84
C PRO A 160 14.75 -4.98 -25.58
N GLY A 161 15.96 -4.45 -25.74
CA GLY A 161 16.76 -3.93 -24.63
C GLY A 161 16.08 -2.77 -23.90
N ALA A 162 16.44 -2.55 -22.64
CA ALA A 162 15.79 -1.55 -21.77
C ALA A 162 15.76 -0.13 -22.35
N HIS A 163 16.80 0.27 -23.08
CA HIS A 163 16.91 1.56 -23.77
C HIS A 163 16.49 1.53 -25.24
N SER A 164 15.87 0.46 -25.73
CA SER A 164 15.24 0.45 -27.05
C SER A 164 13.86 1.10 -26.97
N ILE A 165 13.49 1.92 -27.96
CA ILE A 165 12.16 2.54 -27.97
C ILE A 165 11.05 1.49 -28.12
N GLU A 166 11.33 0.36 -28.78
CA GLU A 166 10.41 -0.77 -28.88
C GLU A 166 10.00 -1.30 -27.52
N ARG A 167 10.92 -1.37 -26.54
CA ARG A 167 10.61 -1.84 -25.18
C ARG A 167 9.55 -0.95 -24.54
N PHE A 168 9.72 0.36 -24.62
CA PHE A 168 8.73 1.34 -24.14
C PHE A 168 7.39 1.21 -24.86
N LEU A 169 7.40 1.13 -26.19
CA LEU A 169 6.17 1.06 -26.99
C LEU A 169 5.35 -0.21 -26.70
N ILE A 170 6.02 -1.34 -26.53
CA ILE A 170 5.37 -2.62 -26.21
C ILE A 170 4.76 -2.54 -24.81
N GLU A 171 5.53 -2.11 -23.82
CA GLU A 171 5.07 -2.00 -22.43
C GLU A 171 3.90 -1.03 -22.29
N GLU A 172 3.97 0.13 -22.94
CA GLU A 172 2.91 1.13 -22.95
C GLU A 172 1.62 0.58 -23.56
N GLN A 173 1.70 -0.17 -24.66
CA GLN A 173 0.52 -0.78 -25.27
C GLN A 173 -0.08 -1.90 -24.40
N ILE A 174 0.76 -2.76 -23.81
CA ILE A 174 0.31 -3.80 -22.88
C ILE A 174 -0.34 -3.16 -21.64
N ARG A 175 0.27 -2.11 -21.08
CA ARG A 175 -0.29 -1.35 -19.95
C ARG A 175 -1.66 -0.76 -20.30
N ARG A 176 -1.83 -0.17 -21.48
CA ARG A 176 -3.12 0.35 -21.95
C ARG A 176 -4.18 -0.74 -22.10
N ILE A 177 -3.81 -1.94 -22.55
CA ILE A 177 -4.72 -3.10 -22.60
C ILE A 177 -5.18 -3.45 -21.19
N VAL A 178 -4.26 -3.51 -20.22
CA VAL A 178 -4.61 -3.76 -18.81
C VAL A 178 -5.51 -2.65 -18.27
N GLU A 179 -5.17 -1.38 -18.50
CA GLU A 179 -5.95 -0.23 -18.05
C GLU A 179 -7.40 -0.25 -18.55
N GLN A 180 -7.61 -0.63 -19.80
CA GLN A 180 -8.94 -0.70 -20.38
C GLN A 180 -9.73 -1.93 -19.93
N GLN A 181 -9.05 -3.02 -19.51
CA GLN A 181 -9.68 -4.34 -19.37
C GLN A 181 -9.47 -5.00 -18.00
N TYR A 182 -8.84 -4.35 -17.01
CA TYR A 182 -8.51 -4.95 -15.71
C TYR A 182 -9.72 -5.48 -14.93
N LEU A 183 -10.93 -4.96 -15.20
CA LEU A 183 -12.19 -5.45 -14.61
C LEU A 183 -12.73 -6.71 -15.30
N CYS A 184 -12.31 -6.97 -16.54
CA CYS A 184 -12.75 -8.08 -17.40
C CYS A 184 -11.60 -9.07 -17.63
N ARG A 185 -11.09 -9.70 -16.56
CA ARG A 185 -9.83 -10.50 -16.61
C ARG A 185 -9.70 -11.53 -17.74
N LYS A 186 -10.80 -12.17 -18.18
CA LYS A 186 -10.80 -13.14 -19.29
C LYS A 186 -10.56 -12.45 -20.63
N GLU A 187 -11.24 -11.33 -20.86
CA GLU A 187 -11.09 -10.51 -22.06
C GLU A 187 -9.71 -9.85 -22.09
N CYS A 188 -9.27 -9.30 -20.95
CA CYS A 188 -7.92 -8.77 -20.79
C CYS A 188 -6.86 -9.82 -21.18
N ALA A 189 -6.92 -11.03 -20.62
CA ALA A 189 -5.98 -12.10 -20.96
C ALA A 189 -6.02 -12.49 -22.44
N ALA A 190 -7.21 -12.58 -23.04
CA ALA A 190 -7.36 -12.90 -24.46
C ALA A 190 -6.75 -11.81 -25.37
N ILE A 191 -7.01 -10.53 -25.07
CA ILE A 191 -6.47 -9.40 -25.83
C ILE A 191 -4.94 -9.36 -25.72
N LEU A 192 -4.41 -9.51 -24.50
CA LEU A 192 -2.96 -9.57 -24.27
C LEU A 192 -2.28 -10.67 -25.09
N LEU A 193 -2.85 -11.88 -25.14
CA LEU A 193 -2.29 -13.00 -25.91
C LEU A 193 -2.52 -12.88 -27.44
N SER A 194 -3.41 -11.98 -27.84
CA SER A 194 -3.66 -11.63 -29.25
C SER A 194 -2.82 -10.44 -29.74
N TYR A 195 -1.87 -9.98 -28.93
CA TYR A 195 -1.05 -8.80 -29.21
C TYR A 195 -0.47 -8.79 -30.63
N PRO A 196 -0.63 -7.69 -31.40
CA PRO A 196 -0.09 -7.60 -32.75
C PRO A 196 1.44 -7.71 -32.73
N GLY A 197 2.00 -8.58 -33.56
CA GLY A 197 3.46 -8.81 -33.58
C GLY A 197 3.98 -9.75 -32.49
N LYS A 198 3.10 -10.47 -31.77
CA LYS A 198 3.47 -11.46 -30.74
C LYS A 198 4.58 -12.45 -31.11
N HIS A 199 4.74 -12.80 -32.39
CA HIS A 199 5.78 -13.73 -32.85
C HIS A 199 7.16 -13.07 -33.00
N LYS A 200 7.26 -11.76 -32.84
CA LYS A 200 8.51 -10.98 -32.95
C LYS A 200 9.14 -10.67 -31.60
N ILE A 201 8.47 -10.99 -30.50
CA ILE A 201 8.92 -10.70 -29.14
C ILE A 201 8.60 -11.88 -28.22
N PRO A 202 9.32 -12.05 -27.10
CA PRO A 202 8.95 -13.00 -26.06
C PRO A 202 7.75 -12.44 -25.27
N LEU A 203 6.56 -12.51 -25.86
CA LEU A 203 5.36 -11.80 -25.39
C LEU A 203 5.00 -12.13 -23.92
N GLU A 204 5.06 -13.41 -23.53
CA GLU A 204 4.74 -13.84 -22.17
C GLU A 204 5.63 -13.17 -21.12
N TYR A 205 6.92 -12.99 -21.40
CA TYR A 205 7.86 -12.30 -20.51
C TYR A 205 7.46 -10.84 -20.33
N VAL A 206 7.14 -10.14 -21.42
CA VAL A 206 6.73 -8.73 -21.35
C VAL A 206 5.38 -8.57 -20.64
N ILE A 207 4.41 -9.46 -20.90
CA ILE A 207 3.14 -9.46 -20.18
C ILE A 207 3.36 -9.63 -18.67
N VAL A 208 4.17 -10.62 -18.28
CA VAL A 208 4.47 -10.88 -16.87
C VAL A 208 5.14 -9.66 -16.23
N GLU A 209 6.16 -9.10 -16.87
CA GLU A 209 6.89 -7.95 -16.36
C GLU A 209 6.00 -6.72 -16.21
N VAL A 210 5.13 -6.42 -17.18
CA VAL A 210 4.21 -5.27 -17.10
C VAL A 210 3.18 -5.46 -15.99
N ILE A 211 2.60 -6.66 -15.82
CA ILE A 211 1.65 -6.90 -14.74
C ILE A 211 2.34 -6.81 -13.36
N LEU A 212 3.58 -7.32 -13.24
CA LEU A 212 4.38 -7.16 -12.01
C LEU A 212 4.76 -5.70 -11.77
N ALA A 213 5.07 -4.93 -12.82
CA ALA A 213 5.32 -3.49 -12.71
C ALA A 213 4.12 -2.75 -12.12
N GLU A 214 2.90 -3.08 -12.55
CA GLU A 214 1.68 -2.49 -11.99
C GLU A 214 1.39 -2.97 -10.55
N LEU A 215 1.73 -4.23 -10.22
CA LEU A 215 1.58 -4.78 -8.87
C LEU A 215 2.54 -4.11 -7.87
N PHE A 216 3.79 -3.90 -8.27
CA PHE A 216 4.86 -3.33 -7.42
C PHE A 216 5.06 -1.83 -7.59
N LYS A 217 4.20 -1.16 -8.36
CA LYS A 217 4.26 0.29 -8.52
C LYS A 217 4.20 1.00 -7.18
N LEU A 218 5.13 1.91 -6.95
CA LEU A 218 5.16 2.79 -5.78
C LEU A 218 4.69 4.19 -6.20
N PRO A 219 3.99 4.95 -5.32
CA PRO A 219 3.72 4.65 -3.91
C PRO A 219 2.64 3.58 -3.69
N VAL A 220 1.65 3.46 -4.58
CA VAL A 220 0.57 2.47 -4.49
C VAL A 220 0.40 1.74 -5.81
N SER A 221 -0.06 0.48 -5.75
CA SER A 221 -0.41 -0.26 -6.97
C SER A 221 -1.55 0.44 -7.71
N THR A 222 -1.45 0.51 -9.04
CA THR A 222 -2.46 1.15 -9.90
C THR A 222 -3.84 0.49 -9.75
N TYR A 223 -3.86 -0.84 -9.52
CA TYR A 223 -5.08 -1.62 -9.41
C TYR A 223 -5.11 -2.38 -8.08
N LYS A 224 -6.28 -2.87 -7.69
CA LYS A 224 -6.35 -3.82 -6.57
C LYS A 224 -5.56 -5.08 -6.93
N GLU A 225 -4.67 -5.51 -6.04
CA GLU A 225 -3.76 -6.65 -6.24
C GLU A 225 -4.49 -7.92 -6.72
N ILE A 226 -5.71 -8.17 -6.21
CA ILE A 226 -6.53 -9.32 -6.59
C ILE A 226 -6.90 -9.32 -8.09
N CYS A 227 -7.06 -8.15 -8.71
CA CYS A 227 -7.35 -8.05 -10.14
C CYS A 227 -6.17 -8.63 -10.95
N LEU A 228 -4.95 -8.18 -10.62
CA LEU A 228 -3.71 -8.62 -11.27
C LEU A 228 -3.39 -10.09 -10.97
N GLY A 229 -3.55 -10.51 -9.70
CA GLY A 229 -3.40 -11.91 -9.30
C GLY A 229 -4.33 -12.84 -10.07
N SER A 230 -5.61 -12.46 -10.23
CA SER A 230 -6.57 -13.26 -10.98
C SER A 230 -6.34 -13.23 -12.50
N LEU A 231 -5.76 -12.16 -13.03
CA LEU A 231 -5.36 -12.07 -14.44
C LEU A 231 -4.24 -13.08 -14.74
N PHE A 232 -3.24 -13.22 -13.87
CA PHE A 232 -2.23 -14.28 -14.00
C PHE A 232 -2.85 -15.69 -14.04
N LEU A 233 -3.88 -15.95 -13.23
CA LEU A 233 -4.58 -17.24 -13.26
C LEU A 233 -5.26 -17.49 -14.61
N GLU A 234 -5.89 -16.49 -15.22
CA GLU A 234 -6.49 -16.65 -16.55
C GLU A 234 -5.42 -16.81 -17.64
N LEU A 235 -4.30 -16.08 -17.56
CA LEU A 235 -3.17 -16.24 -18.47
C LEU A 235 -2.58 -17.66 -18.41
N CYS A 236 -2.41 -18.25 -17.21
CA CYS A 236 -1.97 -19.64 -17.06
C CYS A 236 -2.95 -20.64 -17.67
N LYS A 237 -4.27 -20.37 -17.64
CA LYS A 237 -5.26 -21.25 -18.27
C LYS A 237 -5.18 -21.19 -19.79
N LEU A 238 -4.96 -20.00 -20.34
CA LEU A 238 -4.90 -19.79 -21.79
C LEU A 238 -3.56 -20.22 -22.41
N GLN A 239 -2.46 -20.18 -21.64
CA GLN A 239 -1.11 -20.60 -22.07
C GLN A 239 -0.48 -21.57 -21.05
N PRO A 240 -1.01 -22.79 -20.89
CA PRO A 240 -0.60 -23.72 -19.82
C PRO A 240 0.83 -24.26 -19.99
N SER A 241 1.41 -24.20 -21.19
CA SER A 241 2.75 -24.73 -21.47
C SER A 241 3.87 -23.71 -21.25
N THR A 242 3.59 -22.40 -21.37
CA THR A 242 4.62 -21.34 -21.33
C THR A 242 4.45 -20.41 -20.12
N MET A 243 3.25 -19.88 -19.91
CA MET A 243 3.01 -18.85 -18.88
C MET A 243 3.38 -19.29 -17.45
N PRO A 244 3.07 -20.53 -16.99
CA PRO A 244 3.50 -20.97 -15.66
C PRO A 244 5.03 -21.02 -15.50
N GLN A 245 5.77 -21.34 -16.56
CA GLN A 245 7.24 -21.41 -16.52
C GLN A 245 7.85 -20.01 -16.38
N VAL A 246 7.36 -19.06 -17.18
CA VAL A 246 7.78 -17.65 -17.09
C VAL A 246 7.46 -17.07 -15.71
N LEU A 247 6.28 -17.39 -15.15
CA LEU A 247 5.92 -16.94 -13.81
C LEU A 247 6.79 -17.57 -12.71
N ALA A 248 7.10 -18.87 -12.81
CA ALA A 248 8.00 -19.52 -11.86
C ALA A 248 9.40 -18.89 -11.91
N GLN A 249 9.93 -18.61 -13.10
CA GLN A 249 11.19 -17.89 -13.27
C GLN A 249 11.13 -16.48 -12.67
N ALA A 250 10.04 -15.73 -12.91
CA ALA A 250 9.86 -14.41 -12.33
C ALA A 250 9.86 -14.44 -10.79
N VAL A 251 9.18 -15.42 -10.19
CA VAL A 251 9.16 -15.63 -8.73
C VAL A 251 10.56 -15.90 -8.20
N GLU A 252 11.34 -16.74 -8.88
CA GLU A 252 12.72 -17.05 -8.48
C GLU A 252 13.62 -15.81 -8.56
N LEU A 253 13.60 -15.08 -9.67
CA LEU A 253 14.38 -13.85 -9.83
C LEU A 253 14.01 -12.80 -8.77
N MET A 254 12.73 -12.68 -8.41
CA MET A 254 12.31 -11.77 -7.35
C MET A 254 12.76 -12.24 -5.97
N TYR A 255 12.71 -13.55 -5.69
CA TYR A 255 13.20 -14.14 -4.45
C TYR A 255 14.69 -13.89 -4.24
N GLU A 256 15.51 -14.15 -5.26
CA GLU A 256 16.96 -13.90 -5.22
C GLU A 256 17.30 -12.43 -4.94
N ARG A 257 16.44 -11.51 -5.38
CA ARG A 257 16.62 -10.06 -5.28
C ARG A 257 15.94 -9.42 -4.06
N LEU A 258 15.37 -10.21 -3.13
CA LEU A 258 14.65 -9.71 -1.95
C LEU A 258 15.46 -8.76 -1.06
N ASP A 259 16.78 -8.93 -1.00
CA ASP A 259 17.70 -8.22 -0.10
C ASP A 259 17.62 -6.70 -0.22
N THR A 260 17.28 -6.21 -1.42
CA THR A 260 17.16 -4.78 -1.71
C THR A 260 15.76 -4.38 -2.17
N MET A 261 14.80 -5.31 -2.09
CA MET A 261 13.42 -5.05 -2.50
C MET A 261 12.71 -4.17 -1.47
N ASN A 262 11.91 -3.22 -1.94
CA ASN A 262 11.13 -2.33 -1.09
C ASN A 262 10.13 -3.13 -0.22
N ILE A 263 9.98 -2.74 1.05
CA ILE A 263 9.16 -3.46 2.03
C ILE A 263 7.69 -3.59 1.60
N ASP A 264 7.09 -2.54 1.03
CA ASP A 264 5.71 -2.61 0.54
C ASP A 264 5.62 -3.60 -0.63
N CYS A 265 6.62 -3.60 -1.52
CA CYS A 265 6.69 -4.57 -2.62
C CYS A 265 6.82 -6.02 -2.12
N ILE A 266 7.61 -6.28 -1.07
CA ILE A 266 7.69 -7.61 -0.42
C ILE A 266 6.34 -8.04 0.17
N ASN A 267 5.59 -7.11 0.78
CA ASN A 267 4.24 -7.40 1.31
C ASN A 267 3.26 -7.79 0.19
N ARG A 268 3.30 -7.09 -0.94
CA ARG A 268 2.47 -7.39 -2.11
C ARG A 268 2.91 -8.71 -2.76
N PHE A 269 4.21 -8.97 -2.83
CA PHE A 269 4.76 -10.21 -3.37
C PHE A 269 4.29 -11.40 -2.54
N SER A 270 4.46 -11.38 -1.22
CA SER A 270 4.01 -12.46 -0.34
C SER A 270 2.48 -12.67 -0.40
N SER A 271 1.71 -11.59 -0.53
CA SER A 271 0.25 -11.65 -0.66
C SER A 271 -0.21 -12.25 -1.97
N TRP A 272 0.35 -11.79 -3.09
CA TRP A 272 0.07 -12.35 -4.41
C TRP A 272 0.53 -13.81 -4.51
N PHE A 273 1.73 -14.13 -4.03
CA PHE A 273 2.28 -15.47 -4.13
C PHE A 273 1.49 -16.48 -3.30
N ALA A 274 1.12 -16.15 -2.05
CA ALA A 274 0.24 -17.00 -1.24
C ALA A 274 -1.14 -17.22 -1.90
N TYR A 275 -1.71 -16.18 -2.51
CA TYR A 275 -2.95 -16.29 -3.29
C TYR A 275 -2.76 -17.20 -4.50
N HIS A 276 -1.69 -17.02 -5.27
CA HIS A 276 -1.36 -17.85 -6.43
C HIS A 276 -1.23 -19.32 -6.02
N LEU A 277 -0.40 -19.63 -5.01
CA LEU A 277 -0.22 -20.96 -4.45
C LEU A 277 -1.54 -21.62 -4.05
N SER A 278 -2.44 -20.87 -3.40
CA SER A 278 -3.75 -21.41 -2.98
C SER A 278 -4.63 -21.90 -4.14
N ASN A 279 -4.42 -21.36 -5.35
CA ASN A 279 -5.11 -21.77 -6.57
C ASN A 279 -4.42 -22.95 -7.29
N PHE A 280 -3.18 -23.30 -6.91
CA PHE A 280 -2.41 -24.41 -7.45
C PHE A 280 -2.04 -25.44 -6.36
N GLN A 281 -2.97 -25.69 -5.44
CA GLN A 281 -2.86 -26.70 -4.38
C GLN A 281 -1.68 -26.48 -3.42
N PHE A 282 -1.15 -25.26 -3.36
CA PHE A 282 0.02 -24.84 -2.59
C PHE A 282 1.33 -25.53 -3.00
N ARG A 283 1.44 -25.95 -4.26
CA ARG A 283 2.66 -26.58 -4.79
C ARG A 283 3.72 -25.53 -5.10
N TRP A 284 4.89 -25.70 -4.49
CA TRP A 284 6.13 -24.98 -4.79
C TRP A 284 7.31 -25.87 -4.43
N ASN A 285 8.44 -25.71 -5.10
CA ASN A 285 9.66 -26.42 -4.75
C ASN A 285 10.40 -25.69 -3.62
N TRP A 286 9.93 -25.85 -2.39
CA TRP A 286 10.47 -25.13 -1.23
C TRP A 286 11.95 -25.44 -0.96
N ASP A 287 12.43 -26.62 -1.36
CA ASP A 287 13.84 -27.01 -1.21
C ASP A 287 14.81 -26.09 -1.96
N ASP A 288 14.37 -25.43 -3.04
CA ASP A 288 15.18 -24.46 -3.79
C ASP A 288 15.54 -23.23 -2.93
N TRP A 289 14.77 -22.95 -1.88
CA TRP A 289 14.93 -21.82 -0.97
C TRP A 289 15.51 -22.21 0.40
N ASN A 290 16.21 -23.35 0.47
CA ASN A 290 16.80 -23.84 1.72
C ASN A 290 17.89 -22.90 2.29
N ASP A 291 18.49 -22.05 1.44
CA ASP A 291 19.48 -21.05 1.85
C ASP A 291 18.95 -20.14 2.97
N CYS A 292 17.66 -19.76 2.94
CA CYS A 292 17.10 -18.80 3.88
C CYS A 292 17.05 -19.29 5.34
N ILE A 293 17.10 -20.60 5.57
CA ILE A 293 17.04 -21.19 6.92
C ILE A 293 18.29 -20.83 7.74
N SER A 294 19.41 -20.61 7.05
CA SER A 294 20.70 -20.28 7.68
C SER A 294 20.92 -18.77 7.90
N LEU A 295 20.03 -17.93 7.39
CA LEU A 295 20.16 -16.47 7.44
C LEU A 295 19.60 -15.90 8.76
N ASP A 296 19.93 -14.64 9.04
CA ASP A 296 19.32 -13.89 10.14
C ASP A 296 17.79 -13.95 10.02
N PRO A 297 17.03 -14.21 11.10
CA PRO A 297 15.57 -14.28 11.03
C PRO A 297 14.91 -13.03 10.43
N LEU A 298 15.49 -11.84 10.58
CA LEU A 298 15.01 -10.58 10.02
C LEU A 298 15.52 -10.31 8.59
N HIS A 299 16.35 -11.19 8.04
CA HIS A 299 16.76 -11.12 6.64
C HIS A 299 15.51 -11.19 5.71
N PRO A 300 15.45 -10.44 4.59
CA PRO A 300 14.28 -10.40 3.72
C PRO A 300 13.77 -11.76 3.23
N ARG A 301 14.67 -12.69 2.88
CA ARG A 301 14.33 -14.06 2.43
C ARG A 301 13.53 -14.89 3.47
N PRO A 302 14.05 -15.17 4.68
CA PRO A 302 13.26 -15.91 5.68
C PRO A 302 12.01 -15.15 6.13
N VAL A 303 12.04 -13.80 6.17
CA VAL A 303 10.84 -12.99 6.41
C VAL A 303 9.79 -13.26 5.34
N PHE A 304 10.14 -13.16 4.06
CA PHE A 304 9.23 -13.41 2.93
C PHE A 304 8.60 -14.80 2.98
N VAL A 305 9.39 -15.85 3.27
CA VAL A 305 8.89 -17.22 3.39
C VAL A 305 7.90 -17.34 4.55
N ARG A 306 8.25 -16.86 5.76
CA ARG A 306 7.34 -16.89 6.92
C ARG A 306 6.04 -16.16 6.64
N GLU A 307 6.11 -14.98 6.02
CA GLU A 307 4.93 -14.18 5.71
C GLU A 307 4.04 -14.83 4.64
N THR A 308 4.64 -15.44 3.62
CA THR A 308 3.92 -16.24 2.62
C THR A 308 3.21 -17.41 3.29
N LEU A 309 3.89 -18.16 4.16
CA LEU A 309 3.31 -19.29 4.89
C LEU A 309 2.19 -18.87 5.84
N HIS A 310 2.33 -17.74 6.53
CA HIS A 310 1.26 -17.16 7.34
C HIS A 310 0.02 -16.84 6.50
N LYS A 311 0.19 -16.30 5.29
CA LYS A 311 -0.93 -16.02 4.38
C LYS A 311 -1.53 -17.31 3.80
N CYS A 312 -0.72 -18.31 3.46
CA CYS A 312 -1.19 -19.63 3.07
C CYS A 312 -1.99 -20.31 4.20
N LEU A 313 -1.56 -20.17 5.46
CA LEU A 313 -2.30 -20.64 6.63
C LEU A 313 -3.69 -19.99 6.71
N ARG A 314 -3.80 -18.68 6.48
CA ARG A 314 -5.10 -17.98 6.47
C ARG A 314 -6.03 -18.46 5.36
N LEU A 315 -5.48 -18.96 4.26
CA LEU A 315 -6.20 -19.55 3.12
C LEU A 315 -6.36 -21.08 3.25
N SER A 316 -5.89 -21.67 4.35
CA SER A 316 -5.91 -23.10 4.58
C SER A 316 -6.00 -23.45 6.07
N TYR A 317 -5.32 -24.51 6.51
CA TYR A 317 -5.24 -24.92 7.91
C TYR A 317 -3.82 -25.39 8.26
N TYR A 318 -3.48 -25.32 9.54
CA TYR A 318 -2.12 -25.52 10.06
C TYR A 318 -1.46 -26.81 9.55
N GLN A 319 -2.13 -27.96 9.72
CA GLN A 319 -1.56 -29.25 9.33
C GLN A 319 -1.20 -29.31 7.85
N ARG A 320 -2.03 -28.73 6.96
CA ARG A 320 -1.71 -28.70 5.53
C ARG A 320 -0.44 -27.93 5.25
N ILE A 321 -0.20 -26.81 5.93
CA ILE A 321 1.02 -26.01 5.74
C ILE A 321 2.25 -26.77 6.23
N VAL A 322 2.13 -27.49 7.35
CA VAL A 322 3.17 -28.39 7.86
C VAL A 322 3.50 -29.47 6.84
N ASP A 323 2.48 -30.12 6.28
CA ASP A 323 2.64 -31.25 5.34
C ASP A 323 3.25 -30.84 3.98
N LEU A 324 3.25 -29.54 3.64
CA LEU A 324 3.77 -29.00 2.39
C LEU A 324 5.27 -28.69 2.43
N LEU A 325 5.86 -28.60 3.62
CA LEU A 325 7.20 -28.09 3.81
C LEU A 325 8.22 -29.19 4.13
N PRO A 326 9.47 -29.04 3.68
CA PRO A 326 10.58 -29.89 4.12
C PRO A 326 10.83 -29.77 5.64
N GLU A 327 11.36 -30.81 6.28
CA GLU A 327 11.51 -30.88 7.74
C GLU A 327 12.42 -29.76 8.33
N ASN A 328 13.43 -29.35 7.59
CA ASN A 328 14.35 -28.25 7.92
C ASN A 328 13.68 -26.87 7.97
N PHE A 329 12.48 -26.70 7.40
CA PHE A 329 11.73 -25.43 7.41
C PHE A 329 10.92 -25.20 8.70
N VAL A 330 11.06 -26.07 9.72
CA VAL A 330 10.22 -26.02 10.93
C VAL A 330 10.27 -24.67 11.65
N ASN A 331 11.40 -23.96 11.61
CA ASN A 331 11.59 -22.65 12.24
C ASN A 331 10.92 -21.50 11.47
N LEU A 332 10.47 -21.75 10.24
CA LEU A 332 9.75 -20.80 9.39
C LEU A 332 8.22 -21.05 9.42
N LEU A 333 7.78 -22.12 10.07
CA LEU A 333 6.35 -22.39 10.22
C LEU A 333 5.67 -21.30 11.06
N PRO A 334 4.44 -20.90 10.68
CA PRO A 334 3.62 -20.08 11.54
C PRO A 334 3.33 -20.84 12.85
N LEU A 335 3.07 -20.12 13.95
CA LEU A 335 2.61 -20.77 15.18
C LEU A 335 1.24 -21.44 14.96
N ARG A 336 0.98 -22.53 15.68
CA ARG A 336 -0.33 -23.18 15.66
C ARG A 336 -1.36 -22.20 16.25
N PRO A 337 -2.44 -21.87 15.53
CA PRO A 337 -3.41 -20.86 15.96
C PRO A 337 -4.36 -21.42 17.04
N VAL A 338 -3.97 -21.30 18.30
CA VAL A 338 -4.74 -21.75 19.48
C VAL A 338 -4.71 -20.70 20.59
N THR A 339 -5.77 -20.65 21.41
CA THR A 339 -5.82 -19.78 22.58
C THR A 339 -4.85 -20.24 23.68
N VAL A 340 -4.29 -19.27 24.40
CA VAL A 340 -3.43 -19.50 25.57
C VAL A 340 -4.11 -18.88 26.79
N TYR A 341 -5.05 -19.62 27.39
CA TYR A 341 -5.85 -19.11 28.50
C TYR A 341 -5.17 -19.33 29.86
N LYS A 342 -4.54 -18.27 30.38
CA LYS A 342 -3.71 -18.32 31.59
C LYS A 342 -4.42 -18.81 32.86
N TYR A 343 -5.73 -18.60 32.98
CA TYR A 343 -6.49 -19.03 34.17
C TYR A 343 -6.85 -20.52 34.17
N ALA A 344 -6.58 -21.26 33.09
CA ALA A 344 -6.75 -22.72 33.04
C ALA A 344 -5.42 -23.49 32.93
N GLN A 345 -4.28 -22.80 32.97
CA GLN A 345 -2.97 -23.44 32.92
C GLN A 345 -2.59 -24.07 34.26
N GLU A 346 -1.69 -25.04 34.21
CA GLU A 346 -1.10 -25.63 35.42
C GLU A 346 -0.41 -24.54 36.27
N GLY A 347 -0.75 -24.48 37.56
CA GLY A 347 -0.27 -23.43 38.46
C GLY A 347 -1.09 -22.13 38.44
N SER A 348 -2.20 -22.04 37.70
CA SER A 348 -3.03 -20.83 37.66
C SER A 348 -3.73 -20.51 38.99
N GLU A 349 -3.81 -21.46 39.92
CA GLU A 349 -4.49 -21.31 41.23
C GLU A 349 -3.95 -20.13 42.06
N VAL A 350 -2.67 -19.78 41.88
CA VAL A 350 -2.02 -18.66 42.59
C VAL A 350 -2.15 -17.32 41.85
N LEU A 351 -2.64 -17.32 40.61
CA LEU A 351 -2.81 -16.08 39.85
C LEU A 351 -3.97 -15.25 40.43
N PRO A 352 -3.78 -13.93 40.64
CA PRO A 352 -4.88 -13.05 41.02
C PRO A 352 -6.02 -13.13 40.01
N GLY A 353 -7.26 -13.25 40.52
CA GLY A 353 -8.47 -13.28 39.69
C GLY A 353 -8.87 -14.65 39.13
N THR A 354 -8.12 -15.73 39.35
CA THR A 354 -8.47 -17.09 38.86
C THR A 354 -9.85 -17.56 39.32
N VAL A 355 -10.21 -17.31 40.59
CA VAL A 355 -11.54 -17.67 41.12
C VAL A 355 -12.65 -16.92 40.38
N ALA A 356 -12.46 -15.62 40.16
CA ALA A 356 -13.42 -14.80 39.40
C ALA A 356 -13.52 -15.24 37.93
N ALA A 357 -12.39 -15.61 37.31
CA ALA A 357 -12.34 -16.14 35.95
C ALA A 357 -13.12 -17.46 35.80
N GLN A 358 -13.00 -18.37 36.79
CA GLN A 358 -13.77 -19.61 36.84
C GLN A 358 -15.28 -19.35 37.02
N GLN A 359 -15.65 -18.43 37.92
CA GLN A 359 -17.04 -18.02 38.14
C GLN A 359 -17.65 -17.38 36.88
N LEU A 360 -16.91 -16.47 36.22
CA LEU A 360 -17.33 -15.89 34.94
C LEU A 360 -17.52 -16.95 33.86
N THR A 361 -16.61 -17.92 33.77
CA THR A 361 -16.74 -19.02 32.80
C THR A 361 -18.04 -19.80 33.02
N ALA A 362 -18.39 -20.10 34.27
CA ALA A 362 -19.66 -20.75 34.60
C ALA A 362 -20.86 -19.86 34.25
N ALA A 363 -20.81 -18.58 34.62
CA ALA A 363 -21.88 -17.62 34.34
C ALA A 363 -22.12 -17.41 32.83
N PHE A 364 -21.07 -17.38 32.01
CA PHE A 364 -21.21 -17.31 30.55
C PHE A 364 -21.88 -18.54 29.95
N LYS A 365 -21.59 -19.75 30.48
CA LYS A 365 -22.30 -20.99 30.08
C LYS A 365 -23.78 -20.94 30.44
N GLU A 366 -24.13 -20.32 31.57
CA GLU A 366 -25.50 -20.06 32.02
C GLU A 366 -26.14 -18.83 31.36
N LYS A 367 -25.42 -18.19 30.41
CA LYS A 367 -25.87 -17.04 29.62
C LYS A 367 -26.17 -15.78 30.46
N CYS A 368 -25.40 -15.53 31.51
CA CYS A 368 -25.52 -14.36 32.37
C CYS A 368 -25.65 -13.02 31.61
N THR A 369 -26.26 -12.03 32.26
CA THR A 369 -26.38 -10.65 31.74
C THR A 369 -25.06 -9.86 31.89
N ALA A 370 -25.00 -8.67 31.30
CA ALA A 370 -23.83 -7.80 31.42
C ALA A 370 -23.65 -7.30 32.86
N GLU A 371 -24.74 -7.03 33.57
CA GLU A 371 -24.74 -6.60 34.98
C GLU A 371 -24.24 -7.72 35.88
N GLU A 372 -24.70 -8.95 35.67
CA GLU A 372 -24.22 -10.13 36.41
C GLU A 372 -22.71 -10.35 36.20
N ALA A 373 -22.24 -10.22 34.96
CA ALA A 373 -20.81 -10.30 34.66
C ALA A 373 -19.99 -9.18 35.35
N LEU A 374 -20.51 -7.95 35.40
CA LEU A 374 -19.90 -6.83 36.11
C LEU A 374 -19.82 -7.07 37.62
N LEU A 375 -20.86 -7.66 38.21
CA LEU A 375 -20.89 -8.00 39.63
C LEU A 375 -19.79 -9.00 39.99
N LEU A 376 -19.55 -10.01 39.13
CA LEU A 376 -18.52 -11.04 39.36
C LEU A 376 -17.09 -10.49 39.35
N ILE A 377 -16.85 -9.37 38.68
CA ILE A 377 -15.54 -8.71 38.66
C ILE A 377 -15.46 -7.48 39.57
N LYS A 378 -16.57 -7.11 40.24
CA LYS A 378 -16.67 -5.86 41.01
C LYS A 378 -15.63 -5.76 42.13
N ASP A 379 -15.43 -6.87 42.85
CA ASP A 379 -14.60 -6.89 44.07
C ASP A 379 -13.15 -7.32 43.81
N LEU A 380 -12.74 -7.41 42.54
CA LEU A 380 -11.34 -7.68 42.20
C LEU A 380 -10.44 -6.51 42.63
N PRO A 381 -9.29 -6.79 43.27
CA PRO A 381 -8.37 -5.77 43.73
C PRO A 381 -7.82 -4.98 42.54
N ASN A 382 -7.52 -3.70 42.75
CA ASN A 382 -6.85 -2.90 41.73
C ASN A 382 -5.34 -2.90 41.99
N PRO A 383 -4.52 -3.50 41.12
CA PRO A 383 -3.06 -3.53 41.31
C PRO A 383 -2.41 -2.14 41.19
N LEU A 384 -3.12 -1.14 40.66
CA LEU A 384 -2.66 0.26 40.58
C LEU A 384 -3.09 1.10 41.78
N GLN A 385 -3.80 0.52 42.75
CA GLN A 385 -4.21 1.26 43.94
C GLN A 385 -2.98 1.54 44.81
N GLU A 386 -2.55 2.80 44.82
CA GLU A 386 -1.63 3.36 45.80
C GLU A 386 -2.43 4.16 46.84
N ASP A 387 -1.88 4.31 48.06
CA ASP A 387 -2.64 4.66 49.28
C ASP A 387 -3.45 5.98 49.22
N ASP A 388 -3.21 6.88 48.24
CA ASP A 388 -3.89 8.18 48.11
C ASP A 388 -4.34 8.58 46.67
N VAL A 389 -4.21 7.71 45.66
CA VAL A 389 -4.60 8.04 44.27
C VAL A 389 -5.64 7.05 43.76
N GLU A 390 -6.80 7.54 43.34
CA GLU A 390 -7.79 6.70 42.68
C GLU A 390 -7.34 6.41 41.23
N PRO A 391 -7.04 5.15 40.90
CA PRO A 391 -6.53 4.78 39.58
C PRO A 391 -7.61 4.94 38.50
N THR A 392 -7.20 5.39 37.31
CA THR A 392 -8.10 5.64 36.17
C THR A 392 -8.79 4.39 35.63
N HIS A 393 -8.22 3.21 35.89
CA HIS A 393 -8.71 1.91 35.45
C HIS A 393 -8.22 0.79 36.38
N ASN A 394 -8.81 -0.40 36.25
CA ASN A 394 -8.39 -1.60 36.99
C ASN A 394 -7.90 -2.68 35.98
N PRO A 395 -6.58 -2.87 35.83
CA PRO A 395 -6.02 -3.84 34.90
C PRO A 395 -6.48 -5.27 35.15
N LEU A 396 -6.63 -5.68 36.41
CA LEU A 396 -7.01 -7.05 36.76
C LEU A 396 -8.47 -7.35 36.38
N LYS A 397 -9.39 -6.40 36.59
CA LYS A 397 -10.79 -6.54 36.14
C LYS A 397 -10.89 -6.71 34.64
N ILE A 398 -10.16 -5.86 33.91
CA ILE A 398 -10.11 -5.88 32.44
C ILE A 398 -9.59 -7.24 31.97
N ASP A 399 -8.44 -7.65 32.50
CA ASP A 399 -7.75 -8.87 32.12
C ASP A 399 -8.59 -10.12 32.37
N VAL A 400 -9.11 -10.30 33.59
CA VAL A 400 -9.99 -11.42 33.95
C VAL A 400 -11.20 -11.51 33.02
N PHE A 401 -11.87 -10.38 32.77
CA PHE A 401 -13.05 -10.35 31.91
C PHE A 401 -12.71 -10.65 30.44
N VAL A 402 -11.72 -9.97 29.88
CA VAL A 402 -11.36 -10.08 28.45
C VAL A 402 -10.82 -11.47 28.13
N GLN A 403 -9.88 -11.99 28.93
CA GLN A 403 -9.34 -13.34 28.78
C GLN A 403 -10.45 -14.39 28.82
N THR A 404 -11.33 -14.30 29.82
CA THR A 404 -12.38 -15.30 30.03
C THR A 404 -13.45 -15.26 28.94
N LEU A 405 -13.91 -14.06 28.56
CA LEU A 405 -14.94 -13.92 27.53
C LEU A 405 -14.44 -14.38 26.16
N LEU A 406 -13.23 -13.97 25.77
CA LEU A 406 -12.67 -14.30 24.47
C LEU A 406 -12.28 -15.78 24.39
N ASN A 407 -11.79 -16.38 25.48
CA ASN A 407 -11.53 -17.81 25.54
C ASN A 407 -12.84 -18.63 25.46
N PHE A 408 -13.89 -18.18 26.16
CA PHE A 408 -15.22 -18.80 26.04
C PHE A 408 -15.77 -18.76 24.61
N ALA A 409 -15.37 -17.76 23.83
CA ALA A 409 -15.84 -17.52 22.46
C ALA A 409 -14.80 -17.88 21.37
N ASP A 410 -13.83 -18.76 21.68
CA ASP A 410 -12.67 -19.07 20.83
C ASP A 410 -12.99 -19.91 19.57
N LYS A 411 -14.18 -20.49 19.50
CA LYS A 411 -14.59 -21.41 18.44
C LYS A 411 -14.56 -20.81 17.03
N SER A 412 -14.92 -19.53 16.87
CA SER A 412 -14.83 -18.83 15.58
C SER A 412 -14.93 -17.31 15.73
N PHE A 413 -14.57 -16.58 14.68
CA PHE A 413 -14.78 -15.13 14.60
C PHE A 413 -16.22 -14.72 14.95
N SER A 414 -17.22 -15.45 14.45
CA SER A 414 -18.63 -15.14 14.73
C SER A 414 -18.97 -15.28 16.21
N HIS A 415 -18.43 -16.29 16.90
CA HIS A 415 -18.63 -16.45 18.35
C HIS A 415 -18.00 -15.29 19.10
N ALA A 416 -16.73 -14.97 18.83
CA ALA A 416 -16.04 -13.85 19.45
C ALA A 416 -16.76 -12.51 19.20
N PHE A 417 -17.20 -12.24 17.98
CA PHE A 417 -17.90 -11.00 17.64
C PHE A 417 -19.29 -10.90 18.26
N ALA A 418 -20.00 -12.02 18.39
CA ALA A 418 -21.29 -12.07 19.07
C ALA A 418 -21.11 -11.88 20.59
N ALA A 419 -20.08 -12.48 21.19
CA ALA A 419 -19.74 -12.29 22.59
C ALA A 419 -19.40 -10.83 22.90
N ILE A 420 -18.57 -10.19 22.08
CA ILE A 420 -18.24 -8.76 22.19
C ILE A 420 -19.50 -7.89 22.08
N ALA A 421 -20.44 -8.23 21.19
CA ALA A 421 -21.68 -7.49 21.06
C ALA A 421 -22.61 -7.68 22.27
N LYS A 422 -22.74 -8.92 22.78
CA LYS A 422 -23.59 -9.24 23.93
C LYS A 422 -23.13 -8.52 25.20
N TYR A 423 -21.81 -8.48 25.42
CA TYR A 423 -21.22 -7.87 26.63
C TYR A 423 -20.59 -6.50 26.36
N HIS A 424 -21.07 -5.79 25.33
CA HIS A 424 -20.56 -4.46 24.95
C HIS A 424 -20.63 -3.46 26.10
N THR A 425 -21.70 -3.47 26.89
CA THR A 425 -21.85 -2.62 28.08
C THR A 425 -20.71 -2.82 29.08
N VAL A 426 -20.28 -4.07 29.32
CA VAL A 426 -19.16 -4.38 30.21
C VAL A 426 -17.87 -3.77 29.67
N PHE A 427 -17.61 -3.93 28.36
CA PHE A 427 -16.47 -3.27 27.72
C PHE A 427 -16.50 -1.75 27.88
N LYS A 428 -17.65 -1.10 27.70
CA LYS A 428 -17.76 0.36 27.86
C LYS A 428 -17.49 0.85 29.28
N VAL A 429 -17.89 0.08 30.30
CA VAL A 429 -17.58 0.37 31.71
C VAL A 429 -16.08 0.18 31.99
N LEU A 430 -15.43 -0.78 31.31
CA LEU A 430 -14.03 -1.11 31.50
C LEU A 430 -13.07 -0.28 30.65
N SER A 431 -13.53 0.36 29.58
CA SER A 431 -12.70 1.06 28.57
C SER A 431 -12.71 2.60 28.73
N THR A 432 -12.72 3.10 29.96
CA THR A 432 -12.95 4.53 30.28
C THR A 432 -11.77 5.44 29.99
N SER A 433 -10.54 4.94 29.99
CA SER A 433 -9.32 5.69 29.65
C SER A 433 -8.53 5.00 28.52
N GLU A 434 -7.57 5.70 27.93
CA GLU A 434 -6.68 5.14 26.92
C GLU A 434 -5.87 3.95 27.47
N GLU A 435 -5.37 4.03 28.71
CA GLU A 435 -4.65 2.95 29.37
C GLU A 435 -5.54 1.72 29.60
N ALA A 436 -6.82 1.94 29.90
CA ALA A 436 -7.80 0.87 30.03
C ALA A 436 -8.03 0.16 28.67
N GLN A 437 -8.11 0.93 27.58
CA GLN A 437 -8.22 0.40 26.22
C GLN A 437 -6.96 -0.39 25.82
N ILE A 438 -5.77 0.09 26.17
CA ILE A 438 -4.50 -0.63 25.97
C ILE A 438 -4.47 -1.91 26.81
N CYS A 439 -5.00 -1.91 28.04
CA CYS A 439 -5.15 -3.13 28.84
C CYS A 439 -6.06 -4.17 28.17
N ILE A 440 -7.15 -3.74 27.51
CA ILE A 440 -8.02 -4.64 26.73
C ILE A 440 -7.22 -5.27 25.56
N LEU A 441 -6.46 -4.46 24.83
CA LEU A 441 -5.62 -4.92 23.72
C LEU A 441 -4.54 -5.90 24.19
N ARG A 442 -3.86 -5.61 25.30
CA ARG A 442 -2.87 -6.49 25.92
C ARG A 442 -3.48 -7.82 26.36
N SER A 443 -4.62 -7.79 27.03
CA SER A 443 -5.31 -9.00 27.49
C SER A 443 -5.75 -9.88 26.30
N MET A 444 -6.19 -9.26 25.20
CA MET A 444 -6.49 -9.95 23.95
C MET A 444 -5.24 -10.56 23.31
N PHE A 445 -4.14 -9.81 23.27
CA PHE A 445 -2.86 -10.26 22.72
C PHE A 445 -2.32 -11.47 23.47
N GLU A 446 -2.27 -11.42 24.80
CA GLU A 446 -1.80 -12.54 25.64
C GLU A 446 -2.56 -13.84 25.36
N LEU A 447 -3.88 -13.76 25.13
CA LEU A 447 -4.71 -14.91 24.81
C LEU A 447 -4.47 -15.44 23.38
N TRP A 448 -4.30 -14.54 22.40
CA TRP A 448 -4.34 -14.86 20.97
C TRP A 448 -3.01 -14.67 20.23
N HIS A 449 -1.88 -14.53 20.93
CA HIS A 449 -0.58 -14.24 20.33
C HIS A 449 -0.16 -15.23 19.22
N SER A 450 -0.63 -16.49 19.29
CA SER A 450 -0.38 -17.52 18.26
C SER A 450 -1.27 -17.39 17.01
N HIS A 451 -2.36 -16.62 17.08
CA HIS A 451 -3.38 -16.50 16.04
C HIS A 451 -3.49 -15.05 15.52
N GLN A 452 -2.50 -14.64 14.73
CA GLN A 452 -2.41 -13.29 14.16
C GLN A 452 -3.69 -12.81 13.44
N HIS A 453 -4.33 -13.65 12.63
CA HIS A 453 -5.56 -13.28 11.93
C HIS A 453 -6.73 -13.01 12.90
N MET A 454 -6.82 -13.73 14.03
CA MET A 454 -7.81 -13.46 15.06
C MET A 454 -7.59 -12.09 15.68
N MET A 455 -6.33 -11.75 16.01
CA MET A 455 -5.96 -10.44 16.56
C MET A 455 -6.37 -9.29 15.63
N VAL A 456 -6.08 -9.39 14.32
CA VAL A 456 -6.52 -8.40 13.31
C VAL A 456 -8.04 -8.23 13.33
N GLY A 457 -8.79 -9.34 13.37
CA GLY A 457 -10.25 -9.32 13.41
C GLY A 457 -10.83 -8.73 14.70
N LEU A 458 -10.25 -9.06 15.85
CA LEU A 458 -10.67 -8.55 17.16
C LEU A 458 -10.42 -7.06 17.31
N VAL A 459 -9.22 -6.57 16.94
CA VAL A 459 -8.92 -5.13 16.95
C VAL A 459 -9.87 -4.37 16.03
N THR A 460 -10.13 -4.91 14.83
CA THR A 460 -11.14 -4.35 13.91
C THR A 460 -12.51 -4.27 14.56
N LYS A 461 -12.94 -5.31 15.28
CA LYS A 461 -14.23 -5.35 15.96
C LYS A 461 -14.29 -4.37 17.13
N PHE A 462 -13.25 -4.27 17.94
CA PHE A 462 -13.17 -3.31 19.05
C PHE A 462 -13.25 -1.87 18.55
N LEU A 463 -12.52 -1.53 17.50
CA LEU A 463 -12.60 -0.22 16.85
C LEU A 463 -14.01 0.04 16.28
N LYS A 464 -14.65 -0.95 15.63
CA LYS A 464 -16.03 -0.82 15.11
C LYS A 464 -17.07 -0.63 16.20
N ALA A 465 -16.88 -1.27 17.35
CA ALA A 465 -17.77 -1.17 18.49
C ALA A 465 -17.46 0.05 19.40
N LYS A 466 -16.50 0.90 19.04
CA LYS A 466 -16.02 2.02 19.87
C LYS A 466 -15.65 1.58 21.30
N ILE A 467 -15.05 0.39 21.40
CA ILE A 467 -14.47 -0.14 22.64
C ILE A 467 -13.06 0.42 22.81
N VAL A 468 -12.32 0.52 21.71
CA VAL A 468 -11.01 1.18 21.67
C VAL A 468 -11.00 2.25 20.59
N GLU A 469 -10.16 3.25 20.77
CA GLU A 469 -9.91 4.35 19.85
C GLU A 469 -8.67 4.08 18.98
N CYS A 470 -8.54 4.85 17.90
CA CYS A 470 -7.43 4.69 16.95
C CYS A 470 -6.07 5.03 17.59
N SER A 471 -6.03 6.05 18.46
CA SER A 471 -4.85 6.46 19.23
C SER A 471 -4.36 5.34 20.14
N ALA A 472 -5.27 4.73 20.92
CA ALA A 472 -4.95 3.62 21.81
C ALA A 472 -4.34 2.42 21.06
N VAL A 473 -4.89 2.09 19.88
CA VAL A 473 -4.33 1.03 19.04
C VAL A 473 -2.95 1.41 18.53
N ALA A 474 -2.74 2.63 18.05
CA ALA A 474 -1.42 3.08 17.60
C ALA A 474 -0.40 3.02 18.76
N ASN A 475 -0.72 3.57 19.92
CA ASN A 475 0.16 3.54 21.09
C ASN A 475 0.47 2.11 21.56
N TRP A 476 -0.50 1.19 21.53
CA TRP A 476 -0.28 -0.21 21.83
C TRP A 476 0.69 -0.89 20.85
N LEU A 477 0.55 -0.67 19.53
CA LEU A 477 1.43 -1.31 18.55
C LEU A 477 2.91 -0.88 18.68
N PHE A 478 3.16 0.36 19.11
CA PHE A 478 4.51 0.89 19.36
C PHE A 478 4.97 0.71 20.81
N SER A 479 4.22 -0.04 21.64
CA SER A 479 4.57 -0.23 23.04
C SER A 479 5.76 -1.18 23.21
N LYS A 480 6.42 -1.12 24.37
CA LYS A 480 7.57 -1.96 24.69
C LYS A 480 7.21 -3.46 24.67
N GLU A 481 6.00 -3.80 25.09
CA GLU A 481 5.47 -5.17 25.08
C GLU A 481 5.40 -5.74 23.67
N MET A 482 5.09 -4.91 22.67
CA MET A 482 4.97 -5.32 21.27
C MET A 482 6.32 -5.35 20.52
N SER A 483 7.44 -4.98 21.17
CA SER A 483 8.75 -4.85 20.53
C SER A 483 9.23 -6.12 19.80
N THR A 484 8.95 -7.31 20.36
CA THR A 484 9.32 -8.61 19.74
C THR A 484 8.42 -8.99 18.57
N GLU A 485 7.19 -8.48 18.55
CA GLU A 485 6.20 -8.73 17.51
C GLU A 485 6.26 -7.68 16.38
N PHE A 486 6.81 -6.50 16.67
CA PHE A 486 6.89 -5.34 15.78
C PHE A 486 7.37 -5.65 14.35
N PRO A 487 8.35 -6.56 14.11
CA PRO A 487 8.77 -6.89 12.74
C PRO A 487 7.73 -7.69 11.93
N LYS A 488 6.72 -8.30 12.57
CA LYS A 488 5.78 -9.22 11.91
C LYS A 488 4.69 -8.46 11.15
N SER A 489 4.25 -8.97 10.00
CA SER A 489 3.35 -8.22 9.09
C SER A 489 2.00 -7.81 9.69
N TYR A 490 1.45 -8.62 10.61
CA TYR A 490 0.11 -8.39 11.16
C TYR A 490 0.02 -7.11 12.00
N ILE A 491 1.15 -6.64 12.58
CA ILE A 491 1.24 -5.35 13.28
C ILE A 491 0.89 -4.21 12.32
N TRP A 492 1.51 -4.24 11.14
CA TRP A 492 1.31 -3.25 10.09
C TRP A 492 -0.07 -3.37 9.46
N GLU A 493 -0.60 -4.59 9.31
CA GLU A 493 -1.99 -4.82 8.90
C GLU A 493 -2.99 -4.13 9.84
N ILE A 494 -2.79 -4.25 11.17
CA ILE A 494 -3.60 -3.56 12.18
C ILE A 494 -3.45 -2.05 12.07
N LEU A 495 -2.22 -1.54 11.94
CA LEU A 495 -1.95 -0.11 11.83
C LEU A 495 -2.65 0.51 10.60
N HIS A 496 -2.41 -0.05 9.41
CA HIS A 496 -3.04 0.45 8.18
C HIS A 496 -4.56 0.29 8.19
N LEU A 497 -5.09 -0.77 8.81
CA LEU A 497 -6.53 -0.92 9.01
C LEU A 497 -7.11 0.18 9.91
N THR A 498 -6.40 0.52 10.98
CA THR A 498 -6.79 1.57 11.94
C THR A 498 -6.84 2.93 11.26
N ILE A 499 -5.78 3.28 10.51
CA ILE A 499 -5.73 4.51 9.72
C ILE A 499 -6.87 4.56 8.69
N ARG A 500 -7.04 3.51 7.88
CA ARG A 500 -8.11 3.46 6.86
C ARG A 500 -9.49 3.61 7.46
N LYS A 501 -9.73 3.05 8.65
CA LYS A 501 -11.00 3.21 9.35
C LYS A 501 -11.23 4.67 9.71
N MET A 502 -10.23 5.36 10.23
CA MET A 502 -10.33 6.78 10.59
C MET A 502 -10.55 7.65 9.35
N ILE A 503 -9.81 7.40 8.27
CA ILE A 503 -10.01 8.09 6.99
C ILE A 503 -11.45 7.91 6.49
N ARG A 504 -11.97 6.67 6.49
CA ARG A 504 -13.37 6.41 6.06
C ARG A 504 -14.38 7.13 6.95
N TYR A 505 -14.14 7.24 8.25
CA TYR A 505 -15.01 7.97 9.15
C TYR A 505 -15.08 9.46 8.76
N VAL A 506 -13.92 10.11 8.57
CA VAL A 506 -13.84 11.50 8.10
C VAL A 506 -14.49 11.68 6.73
N THR A 507 -14.18 10.82 5.75
CA THR A 507 -14.75 10.90 4.41
C THR A 507 -16.27 10.76 4.42
N ASN A 508 -16.81 9.88 5.27
CA ASN A 508 -18.26 9.70 5.39
C ASN A 508 -18.95 10.95 5.99
N ILE A 509 -18.38 11.54 7.03
CA ILE A 509 -18.92 12.78 7.62
C ILE A 509 -18.83 13.92 6.61
N GLN A 510 -17.67 14.08 5.94
CA GLN A 510 -17.49 15.08 4.89
C GLN A 510 -18.55 14.95 3.79
N LYS A 511 -18.85 13.72 3.37
CA LYS A 511 -19.90 13.46 2.38
C LYS A 511 -21.27 13.88 2.91
N GLN A 512 -21.61 13.56 4.16
CA GLN A 512 -22.87 13.96 4.78
C GLN A 512 -23.04 15.48 4.84
N VAL A 513 -21.99 16.21 5.24
CA VAL A 513 -21.96 17.69 5.23
C VAL A 513 -22.18 18.23 3.81
N ASN A 514 -21.43 17.72 2.84
CA ASN A 514 -21.53 18.16 1.45
C ASN A 514 -22.92 17.90 0.85
N ASP A 515 -23.50 16.73 1.15
CA ASP A 515 -24.82 16.36 0.68
C ASP A 515 -25.91 17.22 1.36
N ALA A 516 -25.76 17.57 2.65
CA ALA A 516 -26.67 18.47 3.36
C ALA A 516 -26.61 19.91 2.80
N LYS A 517 -25.41 20.46 2.58
CA LYS A 517 -25.22 21.78 1.96
C LYS A 517 -25.82 21.86 0.56
N LYS A 518 -25.64 20.82 -0.27
CA LYS A 518 -26.23 20.75 -1.61
C LYS A 518 -27.76 20.71 -1.60
N LYS A 519 -28.37 20.13 -0.57
CA LYS A 519 -29.83 20.13 -0.40
C LYS A 519 -30.32 21.52 -0.04
N LEU A 520 -29.68 22.17 0.95
CA LEU A 520 -30.04 23.53 1.34
C LEU A 520 -29.95 24.52 0.16
N GLN A 521 -28.86 24.48 -0.62
CA GLN A 521 -28.70 25.33 -1.81
C GLN A 521 -29.73 25.07 -2.92
N LYS A 522 -30.19 23.82 -3.07
CA LYS A 522 -31.22 23.49 -4.06
C LYS A 522 -32.59 24.01 -3.62
N ASP A 523 -32.91 23.87 -2.34
CA ASP A 523 -34.17 24.37 -1.78
C ASP A 523 -34.22 25.91 -1.87
N GLU A 524 -33.11 26.60 -1.58
CA GLU A 524 -33.00 28.06 -1.78
C GLU A 524 -33.17 28.49 -3.25
N SER A 525 -32.72 27.67 -4.21
CA SER A 525 -32.90 27.95 -5.64
C SER A 525 -34.30 27.60 -6.19
N MET A 526 -35.07 26.77 -5.48
CA MET A 526 -36.44 26.39 -5.85
C MET A 526 -37.50 27.26 -5.20
N GLU A 527 -37.18 27.99 -4.12
CA GLU A 527 -38.05 29.03 -3.55
C GLU A 527 -38.27 30.24 -4.50
N ASP A 528 -37.52 30.34 -5.61
CA ASP A 528 -37.67 31.38 -6.65
C ASP A 528 -38.57 30.98 -7.85
N ASP A 529 -38.98 29.71 -7.97
CA ASP A 529 -39.92 29.22 -9.01
C ASP A 529 -41.16 28.61 -8.32
N ASP A 530 -42.17 29.45 -8.08
CA ASP A 530 -43.50 29.05 -7.59
C ASP A 530 -44.17 28.02 -8.52
N ASP A 531 -44.82 27.01 -7.90
CA ASP A 531 -45.69 25.96 -8.45
C ASP A 531 -45.04 24.58 -8.70
N ASP A 532 -44.91 23.77 -7.63
CA ASP A 532 -45.47 22.42 -7.60
C ASP A 532 -45.46 21.86 -6.16
N GLU A 533 -46.66 21.72 -5.58
CA GLU A 533 -46.90 20.94 -4.37
C GLU A 533 -46.64 19.43 -4.64
N ASP A 534 -46.05 18.77 -3.64
CA ASP A 534 -46.12 17.31 -3.35
C ASP A 534 -44.82 16.49 -3.52
N ASP A 535 -43.89 16.62 -2.56
CA ASP A 535 -43.15 15.44 -2.06
C ASP A 535 -42.88 15.56 -0.54
N SER A 536 -43.85 15.10 0.25
CA SER A 536 -43.91 15.18 1.72
C SER A 536 -42.90 14.31 2.49
N ASN A 537 -41.78 13.92 1.87
CA ASN A 537 -40.69 13.17 2.52
C ASN A 537 -39.31 13.85 2.48
N HIS A 538 -39.21 15.08 1.98
CA HIS A 538 -37.96 15.85 2.00
C HIS A 538 -37.80 16.62 3.33
N VAL A 539 -37.14 16.01 4.31
CA VAL A 539 -36.68 16.75 5.51
C VAL A 539 -35.58 17.73 5.09
N ARG A 540 -35.92 19.02 5.00
CA ARG A 540 -34.97 20.12 4.79
C ARG A 540 -33.98 20.16 5.97
N PRO A 541 -32.67 20.00 5.74
CA PRO A 541 -31.69 20.18 6.81
C PRO A 541 -31.65 21.67 7.21
N SER A 542 -31.74 21.98 8.51
CA SER A 542 -31.59 23.36 8.99
C SER A 542 -30.11 23.79 8.96
N GLU A 543 -29.87 25.11 8.96
CA GLU A 543 -28.51 25.67 9.08
C GLU A 543 -27.82 25.17 10.36
N GLU A 544 -28.52 25.16 11.49
CA GLU A 544 -28.02 24.65 12.78
C GLU A 544 -27.60 23.16 12.69
N MET A 545 -28.35 22.33 11.97
CA MET A 545 -27.96 20.93 11.73
C MET A 545 -26.69 20.81 10.88
N ILE A 546 -26.49 21.71 9.91
CA ILE A 546 -25.28 21.74 9.09
C ILE A 546 -24.09 22.19 9.93
N GLU A 547 -24.23 23.24 10.74
CA GLU A 547 -23.20 23.71 11.67
C GLU A 547 -22.76 22.59 12.63
N GLU A 548 -23.70 21.88 13.25
CA GLU A 548 -23.37 20.72 14.10
C GLU A 548 -22.60 19.61 13.34
N MET A 549 -22.95 19.38 12.06
CA MET A 549 -22.24 18.39 11.24
C MET A 549 -20.83 18.86 10.87
N GLU A 550 -20.63 20.16 10.68
CA GLU A 550 -19.32 20.76 10.46
C GLU A 550 -18.43 20.69 11.69
N GLU A 551 -18.95 20.99 12.89
CA GLU A 551 -18.20 20.81 14.14
C GLU A 551 -17.76 19.35 14.35
N LYS A 552 -18.66 18.41 14.04
CA LYS A 552 -18.34 16.96 14.05
C LYS A 552 -17.28 16.59 13.03
N LEU A 553 -17.31 17.21 11.85
CA LEU A 553 -16.31 17.02 10.80
C LEU A 553 -14.94 17.53 11.23
N ASP A 554 -14.87 18.74 11.80
CA ASP A 554 -13.63 19.36 12.27
C ASP A 554 -12.99 18.54 13.39
N THR A 555 -13.82 18.04 14.32
CA THR A 555 -13.38 17.11 15.36
C THR A 555 -12.79 15.84 14.75
N ALA A 556 -13.48 15.22 13.79
CA ALA A 556 -13.00 14.00 13.15
C ALA A 556 -11.72 14.23 12.31
N GLN A 557 -11.58 15.39 11.66
CA GLN A 557 -10.36 15.77 10.95
C GLN A 557 -9.20 15.99 11.91
N SER A 558 -9.44 16.62 13.05
CA SER A 558 -8.46 16.81 14.12
C SER A 558 -7.99 15.46 14.69
N GLU A 559 -8.91 14.53 14.98
CA GLU A 559 -8.59 13.18 15.40
C GLU A 559 -7.73 12.43 14.37
N LEU A 560 -8.02 12.55 13.06
CA LEU A 560 -7.22 11.93 12.01
C LEU A 560 -5.82 12.54 11.93
N LYS A 561 -5.72 13.87 12.02
CA LYS A 561 -4.43 14.58 12.07
C LYS A 561 -3.60 14.11 13.27
N ASN A 562 -4.20 14.08 14.45
CA ASN A 562 -3.55 13.63 15.68
C ASN A 562 -3.09 12.17 15.59
N LEU A 563 -3.89 11.29 14.97
CA LEU A 563 -3.49 9.91 14.72
C LEU A 563 -2.20 9.82 13.88
N PHE A 564 -2.10 10.60 12.80
CA PHE A 564 -0.86 10.65 12.01
C PHE A 564 0.31 11.21 12.82
N LEU A 565 0.10 12.29 13.59
CA LEU A 565 1.14 12.87 14.44
C LEU A 565 1.68 11.84 15.45
N ILE A 566 0.79 11.11 16.13
CA ILE A 566 1.17 10.03 17.05
C ILE A 566 2.01 8.98 16.33
N ILE A 567 1.55 8.49 15.17
CA ILE A 567 2.26 7.44 14.43
C ILE A 567 3.66 7.90 14.01
N PHE A 568 3.78 9.08 13.42
CA PHE A 568 5.07 9.61 12.96
C PHE A 568 6.00 9.92 14.14
N GLN A 569 5.48 10.49 15.23
CA GLN A 569 6.26 10.71 16.45
C GLN A 569 6.80 9.39 17.01
N ARG A 570 5.97 8.33 17.07
CA ARG A 570 6.41 7.00 17.54
C ARG A 570 7.49 6.39 16.65
N PHE A 571 7.37 6.52 15.32
CA PHE A 571 8.43 6.10 14.40
C PHE A 571 9.73 6.85 14.63
N ILE A 572 9.68 8.18 14.72
CA ILE A 572 10.86 9.02 14.96
C ILE A 572 11.53 8.60 16.26
N MET A 573 10.78 8.48 17.35
CA MET A 573 11.31 8.05 18.65
C MET A 573 12.01 6.70 18.56
N LEU A 574 11.34 5.71 17.98
CA LEU A 574 11.83 4.32 17.92
C LEU A 574 13.06 4.17 17.01
N LEU A 575 13.11 4.89 15.89
CA LEU A 575 14.27 4.90 15.00
C LEU A 575 15.45 5.63 15.63
N THR A 576 15.22 6.80 16.25
CA THR A 576 16.26 7.57 16.94
C THR A 576 16.84 6.82 18.14
N GLU A 577 15.99 6.17 18.95
CA GLU A 577 16.45 5.33 20.07
C GLU A 577 17.32 4.17 19.57
N HIS A 578 16.93 3.54 18.46
CA HIS A 578 17.73 2.46 17.87
C HIS A 578 19.09 2.93 17.38
N ILE A 579 19.15 4.07 16.68
CA ILE A 579 20.41 4.67 16.22
C ILE A 579 21.31 4.94 17.42
N ALA A 580 20.80 5.68 18.42
CA ALA A 580 21.57 6.04 19.61
C ALA A 580 22.08 4.81 20.39
N ARG A 581 21.25 3.77 20.52
CA ARG A 581 21.64 2.51 21.18
C ARG A 581 22.75 1.79 20.41
N CYS A 582 22.60 1.65 19.08
CA CYS A 582 23.61 0.96 18.27
C CYS A 582 24.95 1.73 18.28
N GLU A 583 24.90 3.07 18.21
CA GLU A 583 26.10 3.92 18.33
C GLU A 583 26.78 3.76 19.69
N ALA A 584 26.00 3.71 20.78
CA ALA A 584 26.51 3.48 22.13
C ALA A 584 27.16 2.09 22.27
N ASP A 585 26.61 1.08 21.61
CA ASP A 585 27.11 -0.29 21.63
C ASP A 585 28.24 -0.55 20.60
N GLY A 586 28.56 0.43 19.74
CA GLY A 586 29.56 0.30 18.68
C GLY A 586 29.15 -0.65 17.54
N ILE A 587 27.85 -0.81 17.32
CA ILE A 587 27.25 -1.69 16.30
C ILE A 587 26.68 -0.84 15.16
N ASP A 588 26.73 -1.34 13.93
CA ASP A 588 26.06 -0.68 12.79
C ASP A 588 24.53 -0.66 13.00
N PHE A 589 23.96 0.54 13.08
CA PHE A 589 22.51 0.73 13.20
C PHE A 589 21.79 0.33 11.90
N ASN A 590 22.47 0.31 10.74
CA ASN A 590 21.86 0.01 9.44
C ASN A 590 21.65 -1.50 9.20
N ASN A 591 21.12 -2.18 10.21
CA ASN A 591 20.78 -3.59 10.21
C ASN A 591 19.36 -3.85 9.63
N TYR A 592 18.96 -5.13 9.55
CA TYR A 592 17.67 -5.53 8.97
C TYR A 592 16.45 -4.95 9.70
N TRP A 593 16.53 -4.81 11.04
CA TRP A 593 15.44 -4.21 11.82
C TRP A 593 15.26 -2.74 11.45
N PHE A 594 16.36 -1.99 11.34
CA PHE A 594 16.31 -0.57 10.98
C PHE A 594 15.76 -0.37 9.56
N LYS A 595 16.28 -1.12 8.58
CA LYS A 595 15.82 -1.06 7.18
C LYS A 595 14.34 -1.41 7.05
N SER A 596 13.90 -2.47 7.74
CA SER A 596 12.49 -2.86 7.77
C SER A 596 11.63 -1.75 8.37
N THR A 597 12.03 -1.21 9.52
CA THR A 597 11.27 -0.15 10.23
C THR A 597 11.19 1.14 9.42
N LEU A 598 12.30 1.55 8.80
CA LEU A 598 12.34 2.71 7.91
C LEU A 598 11.44 2.50 6.68
N GLY A 599 11.42 1.30 6.12
CA GLY A 599 10.49 0.92 5.05
C GLY A 599 9.01 0.96 5.48
N ARG A 600 8.71 0.64 6.74
CA ARG A 600 7.35 0.77 7.30
C ARG A 600 6.92 2.22 7.51
N LEU A 601 7.85 3.11 7.90
CA LEU A 601 7.60 4.55 7.91
C LEU A 601 7.23 5.05 6.51
N GLN A 602 8.01 4.66 5.49
CA GLN A 602 7.72 5.00 4.09
C GLN A 602 6.37 4.42 3.63
N GLU A 603 6.03 3.19 4.01
CA GLU A 603 4.75 2.55 3.70
C GLU A 603 3.56 3.37 4.22
N VAL A 604 3.66 3.98 5.41
CA VAL A 604 2.61 4.88 5.94
C VAL A 604 2.44 6.13 5.09
N PHE A 605 3.53 6.76 4.66
CA PHE A 605 3.49 7.89 3.73
C PHE A 605 2.83 7.51 2.41
N PHE A 606 3.21 6.36 1.85
CA PHE A 606 2.74 5.90 0.55
C PHE A 606 1.29 5.46 0.56
N GLN A 607 0.88 4.59 1.49
CA GLN A 607 -0.47 4.03 1.51
C GLN A 607 -1.56 5.06 1.83
N HIS A 608 -1.20 6.19 2.45
CA HIS A 608 -2.14 7.23 2.87
C HIS A 608 -1.79 8.63 2.33
N HIS A 609 -1.05 8.68 1.22
CA HIS A 609 -0.47 9.91 0.67
C HIS A 609 -1.50 11.04 0.51
N GLU A 610 -2.72 10.75 0.04
CA GLU A 610 -3.77 11.76 -0.16
C GLU A 610 -4.12 12.55 1.11
N GLN A 611 -4.12 11.88 2.28
CA GLN A 611 -4.41 12.55 3.54
C GLN A 611 -3.14 13.16 4.13
N VAL A 612 -2.00 12.49 4.02
CA VAL A 612 -0.74 12.99 4.58
C VAL A 612 -0.30 14.29 3.89
N PHE A 613 -0.52 14.44 2.58
CA PHE A 613 -0.23 15.68 1.85
C PHE A 613 -0.94 16.91 2.41
N LYS A 614 -2.09 16.75 3.08
CA LYS A 614 -2.81 17.86 3.71
C LYS A 614 -2.13 18.39 4.97
N TYR A 615 -1.17 17.63 5.52
CA TYR A 615 -0.51 17.92 6.79
C TYR A 615 0.99 18.14 6.64
N VAL A 616 1.53 18.17 5.41
CA VAL A 616 2.98 18.28 5.14
C VAL A 616 3.60 19.46 5.87
N ASP A 617 2.99 20.65 5.82
CA ASP A 617 3.52 21.84 6.50
C ASP A 617 3.56 21.67 8.03
N THR A 618 2.54 21.01 8.62
CA THR A 618 2.54 20.69 10.05
C THR A 618 3.61 19.65 10.37
N LEU A 619 3.76 18.63 9.52
CA LEU A 619 4.75 17.56 9.71
C LEU A 619 6.17 18.12 9.62
N GLU A 620 6.46 19.00 8.65
CA GLU A 620 7.76 19.66 8.48
C GLU A 620 8.10 20.56 9.67
N SER A 621 7.14 21.34 10.15
CA SER A 621 7.37 22.30 11.23
C SER A 621 7.45 21.68 12.63
N LEU A 622 6.74 20.57 12.89
CA LEU A 622 6.62 19.99 14.23
C LEU A 622 7.37 18.67 14.43
N LEU A 623 7.44 17.84 13.39
CA LEU A 623 7.99 16.48 13.50
C LEU A 623 9.28 16.35 12.72
N PHE A 624 9.24 16.47 11.39
CA PHE A 624 10.37 16.26 10.48
C PHE A 624 11.22 17.52 10.32
N THR A 625 11.75 18.02 11.43
CA THR A 625 12.65 19.19 11.46
C THR A 625 14.09 18.81 11.11
N SER A 626 14.95 19.82 10.93
CA SER A 626 16.38 19.64 10.67
C SER A 626 17.16 18.92 11.78
N ASP A 627 16.59 18.78 12.97
CA ASP A 627 17.25 18.19 14.14
C ASP A 627 17.14 16.65 14.17
N ILE A 628 16.32 16.07 13.28
CA ILE A 628 16.17 14.62 13.16
C ILE A 628 17.30 14.03 12.33
N ASP A 629 17.70 12.79 12.65
CA ASP A 629 18.67 12.05 11.85
C ASP A 629 18.27 12.01 10.35
N HIS A 630 19.27 12.26 9.51
CA HIS A 630 19.08 12.42 8.07
C HIS A 630 18.46 11.20 7.39
N HIS A 631 18.65 9.97 7.89
CA HIS A 631 18.02 8.79 7.30
C HIS A 631 16.50 8.84 7.44
N ILE A 632 16.03 9.25 8.62
CA ILE A 632 14.59 9.38 8.92
C ILE A 632 14.01 10.56 8.13
N LEU A 633 14.70 11.71 8.17
CA LEU A 633 14.28 12.92 7.45
C LEU A 633 14.20 12.68 5.94
N SER A 634 15.13 11.89 5.38
CA SER A 634 15.17 11.60 3.95
C SER A 634 13.88 10.93 3.43
N VAL A 635 13.21 10.10 4.25
CA VAL A 635 11.94 9.46 3.88
C VAL A 635 10.85 10.51 3.67
N PHE A 636 10.77 11.50 4.56
CA PHE A 636 9.82 12.61 4.43
C PHE A 636 10.17 13.50 3.24
N THR A 637 11.44 13.87 3.06
CA THR A 637 11.89 14.68 1.92
C THR A 637 11.60 13.99 0.57
N GLN A 638 11.85 12.68 0.48
CA GLN A 638 11.52 11.87 -0.70
C GLN A 638 10.01 11.80 -0.97
N PHE A 639 9.18 11.73 0.07
CA PHE A 639 7.73 11.76 -0.07
C PHE A 639 7.22 13.13 -0.56
N SER A 640 7.73 14.23 0.01
CA SER A 640 7.38 15.59 -0.42
C SER A 640 7.76 15.84 -1.88
N ALA A 641 8.89 15.27 -2.33
CA ALA A 641 9.35 15.35 -3.72
C ALA A 641 8.43 14.68 -4.76
N LEU A 642 7.40 13.92 -4.34
CA LEU A 642 6.41 13.35 -5.26
C LEU A 642 5.45 14.39 -5.86
N LYS A 643 5.31 15.56 -5.21
CA LYS A 643 4.48 16.68 -5.68
C LYS A 643 5.27 17.96 -5.98
N ALA A 644 6.58 17.94 -5.74
CA ALA A 644 7.45 19.10 -5.87
C ALA A 644 7.68 19.54 -7.32
#